data_AF-A0A0A8L1K6-F1
#
_entry.id   AF-A0A0A8L1K6-F1
#
_cell.length_a   1.000
_cell.length_b   1.000
_cell.length_c   1.000
_cell.angle_alpha   90.00
_cell.angle_beta   90.00
_cell.angle_gamma   90.00
#
_symmetry.space_group_name_H-M   'P 1'
#
loop_
_entity.id
_entity.type
_entity.pdbx_description
1 polymer ?
#
loop_
_entity_poly.entity_id
_entity_poly.type
_entity_poly.pdbx_seq_one_letter_code
_entity_poly.pdbx_strand_id
1 'polypeptide(L)'
;MEYLASKAYHFTVWSSDPELISQTNLTIRAHGKCTVARLLQYVHNLLVQQGDGQFTVGVNDIQFSYRNGALSHETQCQQIEPNYPGVIRLRIEKKTAAQLAQEGVVPLDYDADSFSKTSMLVQCNALSVEKVFKAKLDNVNMHSTVSHLAKLALENLNQYEQTREVNMCDVKEHTLSDVIALDISGRSHAICLSEATEDLTLSDLLGIDFSPSADAFCTLLCKVKHGQSEDGVTIEFVSEAKFTMQKMVVNTDTTVLDVKNFICSVYAHALRLQPTDIKLIYKGCILHELSGASNEQNRILKFITEPTEAKLHVLITHEYSEPGPGFWNELLFASDRFDFMPSRGTSNGNNNNNTTDHTNRNTNTAASLSQTEPPAINNSGAGEYDPNTNQPPTATLLNRAANFSNQSASQHSNHTQQIASSRSATPLPIPTRTFVVTPEVEVPVVTSNGLPVTRSFETYERITVNNQEYLVPQTKLDSEYYELKVGDKTVRLSKKDLVLGEGCMKLSANARSAVENAIGESILINDEQYNVDDELLWDTQSPSNNDYSDRERQAGGLLARINFRQISPALIFNWIISTVTGRSGALLFLAFHFFPILPFWLFTTITGTVITRLIWSKFELGKEVRKRIIGSFDELPQQEIEQIKTLMKYEKFPVEFFETLARNSKVSSELCNHLEQNEELVKLILQEIKQNPVVEEQLSQNEQLATQYKYILKQFVLFTTTSTNNENKGKFKHLYYDMFRSMFENLDGLLLQELHSLPPWAAPVVSEMRKYNLKANRTAMTKKVYCNIFLDVYRPWNFFSDNTMMRYVVPNPRTDNIITCILKNCLLFVLLFVPNCERQFEEIIEERLIEQSQEEEHVQLA
;
A
#
# COMPACT_ATOMS: atom_id res chain seq x y z
N MET A 1 31.21 1.18 -4.37
CA MET A 1 29.79 1.38 -4.76
C MET A 1 28.93 1.29 -3.52
N GLU A 2 27.97 2.21 -3.29
CA GLU A 2 27.05 2.06 -2.16
C GLU A 2 25.96 1.01 -2.43
N TYR A 3 25.71 0.16 -1.44
CA TYR A 3 24.58 -0.74 -1.40
C TYR A 3 23.76 -0.52 -0.12
N LEU A 4 22.44 -0.68 -0.27
CA LEU A 4 21.46 -0.43 0.76
C LEU A 4 21.03 -1.76 1.39
N ALA A 5 20.58 -1.72 2.64
CA ALA A 5 19.91 -2.82 3.34
C ALA A 5 18.51 -3.10 2.75
N SER A 6 18.50 -3.49 1.47
CA SER A 6 17.29 -3.78 0.70
C SER A 6 16.85 -5.24 0.87
N LYS A 7 15.64 -5.57 0.41
CA LYS A 7 15.12 -6.94 0.47
C LYS A 7 16.05 -7.91 -0.26
N ALA A 8 16.63 -8.83 0.50
CA ALA A 8 17.50 -9.86 -0.03
C ALA A 8 16.76 -10.87 -0.93
N TYR A 9 17.48 -11.40 -1.91
CA TYR A 9 17.03 -12.46 -2.78
C TYR A 9 17.48 -13.80 -2.18
N HIS A 10 16.51 -14.67 -1.88
CA HIS A 10 16.76 -15.99 -1.32
C HIS A 10 17.01 -17.00 -2.42
N PHE A 11 18.24 -17.48 -2.50
CA PHE A 11 18.68 -18.52 -3.41
C PHE A 11 18.72 -19.88 -2.69
N THR A 12 18.28 -20.92 -3.38
CA THR A 12 18.50 -22.32 -2.99
C THR A 12 19.29 -23.00 -4.10
N VAL A 13 20.56 -23.30 -3.83
CA VAL A 13 21.47 -23.94 -4.78
C VAL A 13 21.47 -25.44 -4.53
N TRP A 14 21.27 -26.21 -5.60
CA TRP A 14 21.30 -27.68 -5.57
C TRP A 14 22.14 -28.21 -6.73
N SER A 15 22.67 -29.43 -6.61
CA SER A 15 23.35 -30.11 -7.72
C SER A 15 22.67 -31.43 -8.04
N SER A 16 22.77 -31.85 -9.30
CA SER A 16 22.54 -33.24 -9.70
C SER A 16 23.77 -34.12 -9.55
N ASP A 17 24.96 -33.51 -9.44
CA ASP A 17 26.23 -34.20 -9.25
C ASP A 17 26.53 -34.26 -7.73
N PRO A 18 26.53 -35.45 -7.11
CA PRO A 18 26.81 -35.59 -5.69
C PRO A 18 28.26 -35.23 -5.31
N GLU A 19 29.17 -35.14 -6.28
CA GLU A 19 30.53 -34.64 -6.04
C GLU A 19 30.58 -33.11 -5.84
N LEU A 20 29.58 -32.37 -6.36
CA LEU A 20 29.49 -30.92 -6.16
C LEU A 20 28.75 -30.56 -4.86
N ILE A 21 27.62 -31.23 -4.58
CA ILE A 21 26.84 -31.02 -3.34
C ILE A 21 26.40 -32.40 -2.83
N SER A 22 27.02 -32.85 -1.74
CA SER A 22 26.93 -34.24 -1.27
C SER A 22 25.79 -34.53 -0.28
N GLN A 23 25.18 -33.50 0.34
CA GLN A 23 24.21 -33.68 1.43
C GLN A 23 22.97 -32.79 1.33
N THR A 24 23.14 -31.46 1.42
CA THR A 24 22.03 -30.51 1.57
C THR A 24 22.15 -29.34 0.60
N ASN A 25 21.00 -28.87 0.10
CA ASN A 25 20.94 -27.67 -0.73
C ASN A 25 21.42 -26.45 0.07
N LEU A 26 22.26 -25.61 -0.54
CA LEU A 26 22.73 -24.38 0.10
C LEU A 26 21.65 -23.30 0.01
N THR A 27 21.32 -22.67 1.14
CA THR A 27 20.40 -21.53 1.21
C THR A 27 21.19 -20.25 1.44
N ILE A 28 21.03 -19.26 0.55
CA ILE A 28 21.88 -18.06 0.51
C ILE A 28 21.00 -16.82 0.33
N ARG A 29 21.30 -15.76 1.09
CA ARG A 29 20.71 -14.42 1.00
C ARG A 29 21.69 -13.50 0.27
N ALA A 30 21.37 -13.11 -0.96
CA ALA A 30 22.20 -12.20 -1.75
C ALA A 30 21.50 -10.87 -2.04
N HIS A 31 22.28 -9.79 -2.15
CA HIS A 31 21.78 -8.46 -2.50
C HIS A 31 21.37 -8.38 -3.98
N GLY A 32 20.32 -7.62 -4.32
CA GLY A 32 19.81 -7.54 -5.71
C GLY A 32 20.83 -7.06 -6.74
N LYS A 33 21.72 -6.13 -6.36
CA LYS A 33 22.83 -5.64 -7.21
C LYS A 33 24.00 -6.63 -7.37
N CYS A 34 24.02 -7.75 -6.65
CA CYS A 34 25.07 -8.77 -6.77
C CYS A 34 25.04 -9.41 -8.16
N THR A 35 26.20 -9.65 -8.79
CA THR A 35 26.28 -10.41 -10.04
C THR A 35 26.19 -11.92 -9.78
N VAL A 36 25.77 -12.68 -10.80
CA VAL A 36 25.81 -14.14 -10.81
C VAL A 36 27.24 -14.65 -10.62
N ALA A 37 28.25 -13.98 -11.19
CA ALA A 37 29.66 -14.25 -10.94
C ALA A 37 30.02 -14.23 -9.44
N ARG A 38 29.68 -13.14 -8.74
CA ARG A 38 29.99 -12.98 -7.32
C ARG A 38 29.24 -14.00 -6.45
N LEU A 39 27.99 -14.33 -6.79
CA LEU A 39 27.24 -15.41 -6.14
C LEU A 39 27.89 -16.79 -6.38
N LEU A 40 28.43 -17.05 -7.57
CA LEU A 40 29.12 -18.31 -7.91
C LEU A 40 30.43 -18.45 -7.12
N GLN A 41 31.22 -17.37 -7.03
CA GLN A 41 32.42 -17.31 -6.21
C GLN A 41 32.10 -17.55 -4.72
N TYR A 42 31.03 -16.96 -4.19
CA TYR A 42 30.60 -17.19 -2.80
C TYR A 42 30.18 -18.64 -2.55
N VAL A 43 29.38 -19.23 -3.46
CA VAL A 43 28.97 -20.63 -3.39
C VAL A 43 30.17 -21.57 -3.46
N HIS A 44 31.11 -21.31 -4.38
CA HIS A 44 32.36 -22.06 -4.46
C HIS A 44 33.14 -22.00 -3.14
N ASN A 45 33.24 -20.81 -2.53
CA ASN A 45 33.89 -20.63 -1.23
C ASN A 45 33.23 -21.47 -0.12
N LEU A 46 31.90 -21.50 -0.06
CA LEU A 46 31.17 -22.35 0.88
C LEU A 46 31.42 -23.85 0.64
N LEU A 47 31.49 -24.30 -0.61
CA LEU A 47 31.79 -25.71 -0.95
C LEU A 47 33.22 -26.10 -0.58
N VAL A 48 34.20 -25.23 -0.80
CA VAL A 48 35.59 -25.43 -0.36
C VAL A 48 35.68 -25.52 1.18
N GLN A 49 34.95 -24.68 1.90
CA GLN A 49 34.89 -24.69 3.36
C GLN A 49 34.17 -25.94 3.92
N GLN A 50 33.10 -26.40 3.28
CA GLN A 50 32.37 -27.62 3.70
C GLN A 50 33.10 -28.92 3.34
N GLY A 51 34.00 -28.87 2.34
CA GLY A 51 34.70 -30.05 1.83
C GLY A 51 35.96 -30.46 2.60
N ASP A 52 36.33 -29.80 3.71
CA ASP A 52 37.57 -30.03 4.46
C ASP A 52 38.83 -30.09 3.54
N GLY A 53 38.86 -29.27 2.49
CA GLY A 53 39.94 -29.24 1.50
C GLY A 53 39.94 -30.36 0.45
N GLN A 54 38.94 -31.25 0.44
CA GLN A 54 38.77 -32.30 -0.58
C GLN A 54 38.06 -31.80 -1.85
N PHE A 55 37.48 -30.59 -1.83
CA PHE A 55 36.84 -29.98 -2.99
C PHE A 55 37.91 -29.43 -3.95
N THR A 56 38.14 -30.13 -5.07
CA THR A 56 39.23 -29.84 -6.03
C THR A 56 38.75 -29.18 -7.34
N VAL A 57 37.44 -29.01 -7.53
CA VAL A 57 36.86 -28.37 -8.72
C VAL A 57 37.12 -26.87 -8.66
N GLY A 58 37.60 -26.24 -9.74
CA GLY A 58 37.83 -24.80 -9.76
C GLY A 58 36.55 -23.99 -9.98
N VAL A 59 36.55 -22.73 -9.54
CA VAL A 59 35.41 -21.80 -9.73
C VAL A 59 35.08 -21.55 -11.21
N ASN A 60 36.08 -21.66 -12.09
CA ASN A 60 35.90 -21.53 -13.54
C ASN A 60 35.25 -22.78 -14.17
N ASP A 61 35.34 -23.95 -13.52
CA ASP A 61 34.84 -25.24 -13.99
C ASP A 61 33.36 -25.49 -13.67
N ILE A 62 32.73 -24.58 -12.90
CA ILE A 62 31.32 -24.65 -12.50
C ILE A 62 30.51 -23.52 -13.12
N GLN A 63 29.22 -23.74 -13.28
CA GLN A 63 28.25 -22.73 -13.72
C GLN A 63 26.91 -22.91 -13.01
N PHE A 64 26.13 -21.83 -12.92
CA PHE A 64 24.71 -21.94 -12.57
C PHE A 64 23.86 -22.12 -13.82
N SER A 65 22.96 -23.09 -13.76
CA SER A 65 21.84 -23.21 -14.69
C SER A 65 20.51 -22.86 -14.00
N TYR A 66 19.65 -22.18 -14.76
CA TYR A 66 18.33 -21.75 -14.33
C TYR A 66 17.28 -22.06 -15.40
N ARG A 67 16.18 -22.68 -14.96
CA ARG A 67 15.16 -23.28 -15.85
C ARG A 67 15.83 -24.23 -16.87
N ASN A 68 16.10 -23.77 -18.09
CA ASN A 68 16.63 -24.57 -19.20
C ASN A 68 17.97 -24.05 -19.76
N GLY A 69 18.64 -23.09 -19.13
CA GLY A 69 19.88 -22.50 -19.67
C GLY A 69 20.90 -22.11 -18.59
N ALA A 70 22.16 -21.96 -19.00
CA ALA A 70 23.20 -21.38 -18.14
C ALA A 70 22.93 -19.88 -17.91
N LEU A 71 23.20 -19.38 -16.71
CA LEU A 71 23.13 -17.95 -16.39
C LEU A 71 24.43 -17.24 -16.76
N SER A 72 24.33 -16.07 -17.39
CA SER A 72 25.50 -15.23 -17.66
C SER A 72 26.08 -14.68 -16.35
N HIS A 73 27.40 -14.71 -16.25
CA HIS A 73 28.17 -14.15 -15.13
C HIS A 73 27.85 -12.68 -14.81
N GLU A 74 27.51 -11.89 -15.84
CA GLU A 74 27.20 -10.46 -15.75
C GLU A 74 25.78 -10.17 -15.28
N THR A 75 24.87 -11.15 -15.33
CA THR A 75 23.48 -10.99 -14.89
C THR A 75 23.43 -10.62 -13.41
N GLN A 76 22.58 -9.66 -13.05
CA GLN A 76 22.36 -9.29 -11.65
C GLN A 76 21.32 -10.21 -10.99
N CYS A 77 21.48 -10.48 -9.70
CA CYS A 77 20.57 -11.35 -8.93
C CYS A 77 19.12 -10.88 -9.01
N GLN A 78 18.87 -9.57 -9.05
CA GLN A 78 17.53 -8.99 -9.21
C GLN A 78 16.86 -9.24 -10.58
N GLN A 79 17.63 -9.60 -11.61
CA GLN A 79 17.12 -9.89 -12.95
C GLN A 79 16.62 -11.36 -13.09
N ILE A 80 16.83 -12.18 -12.06
CA ILE A 80 16.43 -13.59 -12.05
C ILE A 80 15.01 -13.72 -11.49
N GLU A 81 14.02 -13.85 -12.38
CA GLU A 81 12.62 -14.09 -12.00
C GLU A 81 12.48 -15.31 -11.07
N PRO A 82 11.78 -15.24 -9.93
CA PRO A 82 11.69 -16.36 -9.00
C PRO A 82 10.76 -17.49 -9.48
N ASN A 83 11.18 -18.76 -9.30
CA ASN A 83 10.39 -19.95 -9.64
C ASN A 83 9.26 -20.24 -8.62
N TYR A 84 9.39 -19.75 -7.39
CA TYR A 84 8.43 -19.90 -6.29
C TYR A 84 8.29 -18.54 -5.58
N PRO A 85 7.14 -18.24 -4.92
CA PRO A 85 6.97 -16.97 -4.22
C PRO A 85 8.06 -16.76 -3.17
N GLY A 86 9.03 -15.89 -3.49
CA GLY A 86 10.13 -15.49 -2.61
C GLY A 86 11.42 -16.32 -2.67
N VAL A 87 11.51 -17.40 -3.47
CA VAL A 87 12.72 -18.25 -3.53
C VAL A 87 13.13 -18.60 -4.97
N ILE A 88 14.39 -18.33 -5.31
CA ILE A 88 15.03 -18.69 -6.58
C ILE A 88 15.79 -20.00 -6.40
N ARG A 89 15.48 -21.03 -7.21
CA ARG A 89 16.22 -22.30 -7.19
C ARG A 89 17.23 -22.34 -8.33
N LEU A 90 18.52 -22.30 -8.02
CA LEU A 90 19.61 -22.45 -8.99
C LEU A 90 20.15 -23.87 -8.96
N ARG A 91 20.51 -24.41 -10.12
CA ARG A 91 21.25 -25.67 -10.22
C ARG A 91 22.71 -25.35 -10.48
N ILE A 92 23.63 -26.04 -9.79
CA ILE A 92 25.08 -25.95 -10.05
C ILE A 92 25.54 -27.19 -10.81
N GLU A 93 26.29 -26.98 -11.90
CA GLU A 93 26.78 -28.04 -12.80
C GLU A 93 28.24 -27.78 -13.18
N LYS A 94 29.02 -28.85 -13.37
CA LYS A 94 30.36 -28.77 -14.00
C LYS A 94 30.19 -28.39 -15.47
N LYS A 95 31.02 -27.48 -15.98
CA LYS A 95 31.08 -27.11 -17.40
C LYS A 95 31.61 -28.29 -18.22
N THR A 96 31.05 -28.48 -19.41
CA THR A 96 31.58 -29.44 -20.39
C THR A 96 32.81 -28.87 -21.08
N ALA A 97 33.70 -29.74 -21.57
CA ALA A 97 34.91 -29.32 -22.29
C ALA A 97 34.63 -28.44 -23.52
N ALA A 98 33.45 -28.58 -24.14
CA ALA A 98 33.01 -27.71 -25.24
C ALA A 98 32.64 -26.28 -24.77
N GLN A 99 32.10 -26.13 -23.56
CA GLN A 99 31.77 -24.83 -22.96
C GLN A 99 33.04 -24.10 -22.51
N LEU A 100 33.98 -24.81 -21.87
CA LEU A 100 35.30 -24.29 -21.49
C LEU A 100 36.12 -23.78 -22.69
N ALA A 101 35.86 -24.28 -23.91
CA ALA A 101 36.52 -23.84 -25.13
C ALA A 101 35.83 -22.66 -25.85
N GLN A 102 34.64 -22.23 -25.40
CA GLN A 102 33.84 -21.19 -26.06
C GLN A 102 33.72 -19.89 -25.27
N GLU A 103 33.89 -19.91 -23.94
CA GLU A 103 33.87 -18.69 -23.14
C GLU A 103 35.20 -17.92 -23.22
N GLY A 104 35.12 -16.60 -23.38
CA GLY A 104 36.26 -15.72 -23.15
C GLY A 104 36.65 -15.78 -21.67
N VAL A 105 37.93 -15.98 -21.38
CA VAL A 105 38.45 -16.16 -20.02
C VAL A 105 38.39 -14.85 -19.24
N VAL A 106 37.24 -14.58 -18.63
CA VAL A 106 37.12 -13.67 -17.49
C VAL A 106 37.49 -14.48 -16.25
N PRO A 107 38.66 -14.26 -15.63
CA PRO A 107 39.06 -15.04 -14.46
C PRO A 107 38.09 -14.77 -13.31
N LEU A 108 37.44 -15.83 -12.82
CA LEU A 108 36.57 -15.77 -11.63
C LEU A 108 37.35 -15.90 -10.31
N ASP A 109 38.67 -15.79 -10.35
CA ASP A 109 39.53 -15.86 -9.16
C ASP A 109 39.13 -14.79 -8.13
N TYR A 110 39.17 -15.16 -6.85
CA TYR A 110 38.66 -14.34 -5.76
C TYR A 110 39.47 -14.55 -4.48
N ASP A 111 39.50 -13.53 -3.62
CA ASP A 111 39.96 -13.66 -2.24
C ASP A 111 38.81 -14.16 -1.34
N ALA A 112 39.03 -15.25 -0.61
CA ALA A 112 38.04 -15.83 0.29
C ALA A 112 37.67 -14.88 1.45
N ASP A 113 38.61 -14.06 1.91
CA ASP A 113 38.38 -13.06 2.96
C ASP A 113 37.46 -11.92 2.49
N SER A 114 37.31 -11.72 1.19
CA SER A 114 36.44 -10.68 0.63
C SER A 114 34.94 -10.91 0.86
N PHE A 115 34.54 -12.09 1.33
CA PHE A 115 33.13 -12.41 1.65
C PHE A 115 32.77 -12.18 3.12
N SER A 116 33.74 -12.38 4.03
CA SER A 116 33.55 -12.15 5.46
C SER A 116 33.73 -10.68 5.86
N LYS A 117 34.24 -9.84 4.94
CA LYS A 117 34.55 -8.42 5.17
C LYS A 117 33.80 -7.51 4.20
N THR A 118 33.49 -6.29 4.65
CA THR A 118 32.94 -5.21 3.82
C THR A 118 33.53 -3.86 4.23
N SER A 119 33.52 -2.88 3.33
CA SER A 119 33.71 -1.48 3.72
C SER A 119 32.40 -0.91 4.27
N MET A 120 32.50 0.04 5.20
CA MET A 120 31.36 0.70 5.81
C MET A 120 31.64 2.20 5.93
N LEU A 121 30.68 3.03 5.54
CA LEU A 121 30.70 4.47 5.84
C LEU A 121 29.92 4.71 7.13
N VAL A 122 30.62 5.07 8.20
CA VAL A 122 29.99 5.50 9.45
C VAL A 122 29.66 6.98 9.35
N GLN A 123 28.41 7.33 9.68
CA GLN A 123 27.96 8.71 9.85
C GLN A 123 27.44 8.89 11.28
N CYS A 124 28.19 9.59 12.13
CA CYS A 124 27.75 9.93 13.48
C CYS A 124 27.08 11.31 13.46
N ASN A 125 25.79 11.37 13.78
CA ASN A 125 25.09 12.63 14.01
C ASN A 125 24.98 12.89 15.51
N ALA A 126 25.46 14.06 15.91
CA ALA A 126 25.46 14.51 17.30
C ALA A 126 24.28 15.49 17.54
N LEU A 127 23.05 15.00 17.32
CA LEU A 127 21.77 15.71 17.50
C LEU A 127 21.68 17.13 16.87
N SER A 128 22.33 17.34 15.73
CA SER A 128 22.30 18.61 15.00
C SER A 128 22.39 18.39 13.48
N VAL A 129 21.75 19.28 12.73
CA VAL A 129 21.71 19.25 11.26
C VAL A 129 23.10 19.42 10.65
N GLU A 130 23.95 20.22 11.30
CA GLU A 130 25.27 20.62 10.78
C GLU A 130 26.42 19.77 11.36
N LYS A 131 26.19 19.09 12.50
CA LYS A 131 27.21 18.32 13.22
C LYS A 131 27.16 16.83 12.84
N VAL A 132 27.56 16.55 11.60
CA VAL A 132 27.67 15.19 11.05
C VAL A 132 29.13 14.83 10.84
N PHE A 133 29.63 13.91 11.65
CA PHE A 133 30.91 13.26 11.43
C PHE A 133 30.75 12.11 10.43
N LYS A 134 31.68 11.97 9.48
CA LYS A 134 31.70 10.86 8.52
C LYS A 134 33.09 10.22 8.48
N ALA A 135 33.17 8.90 8.63
CA ALA A 135 34.41 8.12 8.53
C ALA A 135 34.19 6.82 7.75
N LYS A 136 35.14 6.45 6.91
CA LYS A 136 35.13 5.17 6.18
C LYS A 136 35.93 4.14 6.97
N LEU A 137 35.26 3.06 7.36
CA LEU A 137 35.86 1.86 7.94
C LEU A 137 36.04 0.83 6.84
N ASP A 138 37.26 0.33 6.67
CA ASP A 138 37.56 -0.74 5.74
C ASP A 138 37.75 -2.06 6.49
N ASN A 139 37.45 -3.19 5.83
CA ASN A 139 37.57 -4.54 6.39
C ASN A 139 36.68 -4.84 7.62
N VAL A 140 35.50 -4.23 7.72
CA VAL A 140 34.51 -4.54 8.77
C VAL A 140 33.97 -5.95 8.57
N ASN A 141 34.06 -6.81 9.59
CA ASN A 141 33.57 -8.18 9.52
C ASN A 141 32.03 -8.22 9.47
N MET A 142 31.46 -8.96 8.50
CA MET A 142 30.01 -9.18 8.34
C MET A 142 29.35 -9.87 9.55
N HIS A 143 30.13 -10.56 10.36
CA HIS A 143 29.68 -11.17 11.62
C HIS A 143 29.90 -10.27 12.85
N SER A 144 30.28 -8.99 12.67
CA SER A 144 30.33 -8.02 13.77
C SER A 144 28.94 -7.79 14.36
N THR A 145 28.83 -7.84 15.69
CA THR A 145 27.60 -7.51 16.42
C THR A 145 27.28 -6.01 16.35
N VAL A 146 26.01 -5.64 16.59
CA VAL A 146 25.60 -4.22 16.66
C VAL A 146 26.40 -3.45 17.71
N SER A 147 26.68 -4.07 18.86
CA SER A 147 27.51 -3.49 19.93
C SER A 147 28.96 -3.24 19.50
N HIS A 148 29.54 -4.13 18.69
CA HIS A 148 30.88 -3.94 18.12
C HIS A 148 30.90 -2.81 17.08
N LEU A 149 29.89 -2.75 16.19
CA LEU A 149 29.74 -1.66 15.21
C LEU A 149 29.57 -0.29 15.88
N ALA A 150 28.75 -0.23 16.95
CA ALA A 150 28.58 0.96 17.77
C ALA A 150 29.91 1.43 18.36
N LYS A 151 30.70 0.51 18.93
CA LYS A 151 32.01 0.80 19.50
C LYS A 151 32.99 1.34 18.46
N LEU A 152 33.08 0.72 17.28
CA LEU A 152 33.91 1.21 16.18
C LEU A 152 33.51 2.62 15.72
N ALA A 153 32.21 2.91 15.65
CA ALA A 153 31.69 4.23 15.31
C ALA A 153 32.08 5.29 16.37
N LEU A 154 31.98 4.96 17.66
CA LEU A 154 32.38 5.83 18.76
C LEU A 154 33.89 6.03 18.84
N GLU A 155 34.71 5.00 18.61
CA GLU A 155 36.17 5.13 18.61
C GLU A 155 36.64 6.14 17.56
N ASN A 156 36.02 6.14 16.37
CA ASN A 156 36.31 7.11 15.32
C ASN A 156 35.78 8.52 15.65
N LEU A 157 34.62 8.63 16.30
CA LEU A 157 34.09 9.91 16.77
C LEU A 157 34.96 10.52 17.88
N ASN A 158 35.36 9.73 18.87
CA ASN A 158 36.24 10.17 19.96
C ASN A 158 37.62 10.60 19.41
N GLN A 159 38.17 9.86 18.44
CA GLN A 159 39.41 10.27 17.76
C GLN A 159 39.23 11.61 17.02
N TYR A 160 38.08 11.86 16.39
CA TYR A 160 37.76 13.14 15.75
C TYR A 160 37.71 14.29 16.78
N GLU A 161 36.98 14.10 17.88
CA GLU A 161 36.81 15.10 18.96
C GLU A 161 38.11 15.38 19.74
N GLN A 162 39.07 14.44 19.74
CA GLN A 162 40.38 14.63 20.36
C GLN A 162 41.40 15.30 19.43
N THR A 163 41.22 15.28 18.10
CA THR A 163 42.25 15.70 17.14
C THR A 163 41.99 17.02 16.43
N ARG A 164 40.78 17.57 16.49
CA ARG A 164 40.42 18.84 15.82
C ARG A 164 40.24 19.99 16.81
N GLU A 165 40.50 21.21 16.35
CA GLU A 165 40.27 22.44 17.13
C GLU A 165 38.78 22.80 17.24
N VAL A 166 37.96 22.31 16.29
CA VAL A 166 36.50 22.49 16.27
C VAL A 166 35.85 21.15 16.62
N ASN A 167 35.59 20.96 17.91
CA ASN A 167 34.82 19.82 18.40
C ASN A 167 33.37 19.92 17.90
N MET A 168 32.72 18.78 17.65
CA MET A 168 31.25 18.78 17.50
C MET A 168 30.58 18.93 18.87
N CYS A 169 31.12 18.30 19.93
CA CYS A 169 30.55 18.33 21.27
C CYS A 169 31.56 18.64 22.39
N ASP A 170 31.04 18.90 23.59
CA ASP A 170 31.86 19.08 24.80
C ASP A 170 32.36 17.73 25.37
N VAL A 171 31.76 16.61 24.94
CA VAL A 171 32.05 15.24 25.41
C VAL A 171 33.14 14.59 24.57
N LYS A 172 34.41 14.76 24.98
CA LYS A 172 35.56 14.22 24.23
C LYS A 172 35.70 12.69 24.24
N GLU A 173 34.94 12.01 25.09
CA GLU A 173 34.95 10.55 25.24
C GLU A 173 33.52 10.01 25.36
N HIS A 174 32.89 9.72 24.23
CA HIS A 174 31.60 9.05 24.18
C HIS A 174 31.72 7.56 24.51
N THR A 175 30.68 7.05 25.15
CA THR A 175 30.50 5.66 25.60
C THR A 175 29.30 5.02 24.90
N LEU A 176 29.14 3.69 25.00
CA LEU A 176 27.99 3.00 24.38
C LEU A 176 26.63 3.51 24.91
N SER A 177 26.56 3.97 26.17
CA SER A 177 25.36 4.62 26.73
C SER A 177 24.99 5.96 26.10
N ASP A 178 25.89 6.57 25.33
CA ASP A 178 25.60 7.77 24.56
C ASP A 178 24.99 7.44 23.19
N VAL A 179 25.00 6.20 22.72
CA VAL A 179 24.37 5.83 21.44
C VAL A 179 22.86 5.68 21.64
N ILE A 180 22.10 6.65 21.15
CA ILE A 180 20.63 6.70 21.23
C ILE A 180 20.00 5.67 20.29
N ALA A 181 20.52 5.57 19.07
CA ALA A 181 20.07 4.61 18.06
C ALA A 181 21.12 4.43 16.96
N LEU A 182 21.06 3.28 16.30
CA LEU A 182 21.81 2.98 15.09
C LEU A 182 20.85 2.74 13.94
N ASP A 183 21.21 3.09 12.72
CA ASP A 183 20.44 2.75 11.51
C ASP A 183 21.40 2.31 10.39
N ILE A 184 20.90 1.62 9.38
CA ILE A 184 21.66 1.26 8.19
C ILE A 184 20.88 1.69 6.96
N SER A 185 21.52 2.45 6.07
CA SER A 185 20.91 2.97 4.85
C SER A 185 20.19 1.86 4.07
N GLY A 186 18.88 2.02 3.87
CA GLY A 186 18.00 1.06 3.22
C GLY A 186 16.95 0.42 4.13
N ARG A 187 17.13 0.43 5.47
CA ARG A 187 16.11 -0.03 6.41
C ARG A 187 15.02 1.04 6.60
N SER A 188 13.79 0.59 6.90
CA SER A 188 12.67 1.48 7.24
C SER A 188 12.68 1.95 8.70
N HIS A 189 13.40 1.25 9.58
CA HIS A 189 13.39 1.49 11.02
C HIS A 189 14.79 1.36 11.63
N ALA A 190 15.18 2.38 12.38
CA ALA A 190 16.36 2.41 13.20
C ALA A 190 16.31 1.34 14.32
N ILE A 191 17.49 0.87 14.69
CA ILE A 191 17.76 -0.12 15.73
C ILE A 191 18.00 0.65 17.03
N CYS A 192 17.08 0.49 17.99
CA CYS A 192 17.33 0.92 19.36
C CYS A 192 18.22 -0.12 20.04
N LEU A 193 19.37 0.31 20.57
CA LEU A 193 20.24 -0.56 21.36
C LEU A 193 19.50 -1.03 22.62
N SER A 194 19.26 -2.33 22.67
CA SER A 194 18.63 -3.05 23.78
C SER A 194 19.22 -4.45 23.84
N GLU A 195 19.14 -5.11 25.00
CA GLU A 195 19.70 -6.46 25.22
C GLU A 195 19.31 -7.46 24.12
N ALA A 196 18.07 -7.39 23.61
CA ALA A 196 17.55 -8.25 22.54
C ALA A 196 18.11 -7.96 21.13
N THR A 197 18.87 -6.88 20.95
CA THR A 197 19.44 -6.45 19.66
C THR A 197 20.97 -6.53 19.62
N GLU A 198 21.64 -6.74 20.76
CA GLU A 198 23.11 -6.78 20.83
C GLU A 198 23.70 -7.95 20.03
N ASP A 199 23.02 -9.10 20.01
CA ASP A 199 23.43 -10.31 19.30
C ASP A 199 23.27 -10.25 17.77
N LEU A 200 22.60 -9.23 17.22
CA LEU A 200 22.38 -9.13 15.77
C LEU A 200 23.69 -8.81 15.04
N THR A 201 24.00 -9.58 14.00
CA THR A 201 25.21 -9.36 13.18
C THR A 201 24.96 -8.36 12.04
N LEU A 202 26.03 -7.77 11.50
CA LEU A 202 25.95 -6.93 10.30
C LEU A 202 25.25 -7.64 9.11
N SER A 203 25.52 -8.94 8.90
CA SER A 203 24.81 -9.75 7.90
C SER A 203 23.31 -9.86 8.15
N ASP A 204 22.86 -9.92 9.41
CA ASP A 204 21.45 -9.97 9.75
C ASP A 204 20.78 -8.60 9.67
N LEU A 205 21.52 -7.52 9.97
CA LEU A 205 21.02 -6.15 9.80
C LEU A 205 20.83 -5.78 8.33
N LEU A 206 21.76 -6.18 7.46
CA LEU A 206 21.70 -6.02 6.00
C LEU A 206 20.78 -7.05 5.32
N GLY A 207 20.50 -8.17 5.98
CA GLY A 207 19.73 -9.29 5.45
C GLY A 207 20.45 -10.14 4.40
N ILE A 208 21.76 -9.98 4.22
CA ILE A 208 22.57 -10.64 3.18
C ILE A 208 23.80 -11.32 3.79
N ASP A 209 24.24 -12.43 3.20
CA ASP A 209 25.32 -13.24 3.76
C ASP A 209 26.73 -12.77 3.30
N PHE A 210 26.82 -11.92 2.27
CA PHE A 210 28.08 -11.41 1.73
C PHE A 210 27.91 -10.08 0.95
N SER A 211 29.02 -9.38 0.71
CA SER A 211 29.07 -8.09 0.00
C SER A 211 28.86 -8.22 -1.53
N PRO A 212 28.05 -7.35 -2.18
CA PRO A 212 27.71 -7.48 -3.61
C PRO A 212 28.90 -7.27 -4.56
N SER A 213 29.96 -6.58 -4.13
CA SER A 213 31.29 -6.57 -4.74
C SER A 213 32.34 -6.27 -3.66
N ALA A 214 33.62 -6.50 -3.94
CA ALA A 214 34.71 -6.25 -2.98
C ALA A 214 34.80 -4.77 -2.55
N ASP A 215 34.70 -3.84 -3.51
CA ASP A 215 34.70 -2.39 -3.26
C ASP A 215 33.30 -1.81 -2.95
N ALA A 216 32.37 -2.67 -2.54
CA ALA A 216 31.05 -2.25 -2.11
C ALA A 216 31.10 -1.77 -0.64
N PHE A 217 30.36 -0.70 -0.33
CA PHE A 217 30.18 -0.25 1.04
C PHE A 217 28.71 -0.06 1.39
N CYS A 218 28.38 -0.29 2.66
CA CYS A 218 27.11 0.11 3.25
C CYS A 218 27.32 1.31 4.17
N THR A 219 26.26 2.04 4.50
CA THR A 219 26.34 3.20 5.40
C THR A 219 25.66 2.88 6.73
N LEU A 220 26.40 3.01 7.83
CA LEU A 220 25.92 2.89 9.22
C LEU A 220 25.76 4.29 9.81
N LEU A 221 24.60 4.55 10.38
CA LEU A 221 24.24 5.85 10.93
C LEU A 221 24.14 5.73 12.44
N CYS A 222 24.91 6.51 13.17
CA CYS A 222 24.97 6.48 14.63
C CYS A 222 24.42 7.79 15.19
N LYS A 223 23.34 7.72 15.98
CA LYS A 223 22.78 8.88 16.68
C LYS A 223 23.38 8.92 18.07
N VAL A 224 24.25 9.89 18.32
CA VAL A 224 24.99 10.01 19.59
C VAL A 224 24.42 11.16 20.40
N LYS A 225 24.16 10.88 21.68
CA LYS A 225 23.71 11.84 22.69
C LYS A 225 24.82 12.85 22.95
N HIS A 226 24.45 14.12 22.89
CA HIS A 226 25.26 15.18 23.47
C HIS A 226 25.13 15.16 24.99
N GLY A 227 26.27 15.11 25.68
CA GLY A 227 26.38 15.87 26.92
C GLY A 227 26.39 17.36 26.58
N GLN A 228 25.62 18.14 27.33
CA GLN A 228 25.77 19.59 27.39
C GLN A 228 26.67 19.89 28.58
N SER A 229 27.54 20.90 28.45
CA SER A 229 28.34 21.42 29.59
C SER A 229 27.50 21.57 30.86
N GLU A 230 28.04 21.18 32.01
CA GLU A 230 27.38 21.37 33.32
C GLU A 230 27.36 22.85 33.77
N ASP A 231 28.20 23.70 33.16
CA ASP A 231 28.27 25.15 33.45
C ASP A 231 27.12 25.92 32.79
N GLY A 232 25.90 25.78 33.33
CA GLY A 232 24.75 26.58 32.91
C GLY A 232 23.46 26.31 33.68
N VAL A 233 22.39 27.02 33.31
CA VAL A 233 21.04 26.81 33.86
C VAL A 233 20.33 25.75 33.04
N THR A 234 19.77 24.72 33.67
CA THR A 234 18.95 23.73 32.95
C THR A 234 17.51 24.23 32.80
N ILE A 235 17.06 24.36 31.55
CA ILE A 235 15.66 24.62 31.19
C ILE A 235 14.97 23.31 30.79
N GLU A 236 13.69 23.16 31.13
CA GLU A 236 12.86 22.00 30.78
C GLU A 236 11.76 22.42 29.80
N PHE A 237 11.65 21.74 28.67
CA PHE A 237 10.65 22.01 27.64
C PHE A 237 9.33 21.30 27.96
N VAL A 238 8.26 22.09 28.10
CA VAL A 238 6.90 21.60 28.28
C VAL A 238 6.12 21.81 26.99
N SER A 239 5.78 20.74 26.29
CA SER A 239 5.00 20.78 25.05
C SER A 239 4.04 19.60 24.97
N GLU A 240 3.01 19.74 24.15
CA GLU A 240 2.15 18.62 23.73
C GLU A 240 2.90 17.70 22.75
N ALA A 241 3.87 18.28 22.03
CA ALA A 241 4.75 17.61 21.10
C ALA A 241 5.88 16.82 21.79
N LYS A 242 6.25 15.65 21.25
CA LYS A 242 7.29 14.78 21.82
C LYS A 242 8.69 15.12 21.31
N PHE A 243 9.53 15.68 22.17
CA PHE A 243 10.97 15.86 21.92
C PHE A 243 11.78 14.61 22.27
N THR A 244 12.86 14.35 21.55
CA THR A 244 13.86 13.32 21.91
C THR A 244 14.63 13.69 23.18
N MET A 245 14.71 14.98 23.49
CA MET A 245 15.38 15.52 24.67
C MET A 245 14.55 16.68 25.22
N GLN A 246 14.07 16.54 26.46
CA GLN A 246 13.15 17.49 27.10
C GLN A 246 13.86 18.60 27.89
N LYS A 247 15.20 18.62 27.92
CA LYS A 247 15.98 19.59 28.70
C LYS A 247 17.11 20.18 27.86
N MET A 248 17.49 21.41 28.16
CA MET A 248 18.64 22.09 27.57
C MET A 248 19.38 22.85 28.66
N VAL A 249 20.71 22.77 28.70
CA VAL A 249 21.54 23.68 29.49
C VAL A 249 21.77 24.95 28.67
N VAL A 250 21.56 26.12 29.30
CA VAL A 250 21.72 27.43 28.69
C VAL A 250 22.65 28.32 29.51
N ASN A 251 23.48 29.07 28.78
CA ASN A 251 24.58 29.85 29.34
C ASN A 251 24.29 31.35 29.17
N THR A 252 25.18 32.22 29.69
CA THR A 252 25.04 33.69 29.61
C THR A 252 24.82 34.21 28.21
N ASP A 253 25.38 33.54 27.21
CA ASP A 253 25.41 33.98 25.81
C ASP A 253 24.34 33.28 24.94
N THR A 254 23.64 32.28 25.46
CA THR A 254 22.59 31.57 24.72
C THR A 254 21.40 32.50 24.44
N THR A 255 21.02 32.61 23.16
CA THR A 255 19.92 33.45 22.71
C THR A 255 18.59 32.70 22.66
N VAL A 256 17.47 33.44 22.58
CA VAL A 256 16.14 32.87 22.32
C VAL A 256 16.11 32.12 20.97
N LEU A 257 16.88 32.57 19.98
CA LEU A 257 17.00 31.90 18.69
C LEU A 257 17.75 30.56 18.80
N ASP A 258 18.80 30.49 19.63
CA ASP A 258 19.53 29.22 19.86
C ASP A 258 18.66 28.17 20.52
N VAL A 259 17.80 28.57 21.47
CA VAL A 259 16.83 27.67 22.11
C VAL A 259 15.80 27.16 21.10
N LYS A 260 15.33 28.02 20.18
CA LYS A 260 14.44 27.60 19.07
C LYS A 260 15.16 26.64 18.10
N ASN A 261 16.39 26.94 17.72
CA ASN A 261 17.22 26.07 16.87
C ASN A 261 17.46 24.70 17.52
N PHE A 262 17.68 24.66 18.84
CA PHE A 262 17.80 23.42 19.60
C PHE A 262 16.50 22.61 19.57
N ILE A 263 15.35 23.26 19.80
CA ILE A 263 14.03 22.61 19.70
C ILE A 263 13.79 22.05 18.29
N CYS A 264 14.19 22.76 17.23
CA CYS A 264 14.16 22.22 15.87
C CYS A 264 14.97 20.91 15.73
N SER A 265 16.14 20.77 16.37
CA SER A 265 16.97 19.57 16.22
C SER A 265 16.55 18.39 17.12
N VAL A 266 15.91 18.65 18.28
CA VAL A 266 15.38 17.60 19.16
C VAL A 266 13.92 17.22 18.88
N TYR A 267 13.24 17.92 17.98
CA TYR A 267 11.89 17.55 17.55
C TYR A 267 11.94 16.49 16.44
N ALA A 268 11.48 15.28 16.76
CA ALA A 268 11.68 14.08 15.93
C ALA A 268 10.96 14.09 14.56
N HIS A 269 10.10 15.08 14.29
CA HIS A 269 9.31 15.24 13.06
C HIS A 269 9.69 16.52 12.28
N ALA A 270 10.78 17.21 12.65
CA ALA A 270 11.14 18.56 12.20
C ALA A 270 11.70 18.72 10.77
N LEU A 271 11.08 18.13 9.75
CA LEU A 271 11.49 18.35 8.35
C LEU A 271 11.12 19.74 7.83
N ARG A 272 10.13 20.38 8.47
CA ARG A 272 9.58 21.69 8.09
C ARG A 272 9.54 22.72 9.22
N LEU A 273 9.94 22.36 10.44
CA LEU A 273 9.86 23.25 11.60
C LEU A 273 10.98 24.31 11.55
N GLN A 274 10.63 25.54 11.18
CA GLN A 274 11.54 26.69 11.27
C GLN A 274 11.47 27.31 12.68
N PRO A 275 12.51 28.05 13.11
CA PRO A 275 12.49 28.79 14.38
C PRO A 275 11.30 29.75 14.51
N THR A 276 10.81 30.27 13.39
CA THR A 276 9.61 31.13 13.29
C THR A 276 8.33 30.42 13.75
N ASP A 277 8.24 29.11 13.59
CA ASP A 277 7.05 28.32 13.90
C ASP A 277 6.97 27.97 15.39
N ILE A 278 8.09 28.15 16.11
CA ILE A 278 8.21 27.87 17.54
C ILE A 278 7.90 29.13 18.35
N LYS A 279 6.94 29.05 19.27
CA LYS A 279 6.66 30.09 20.27
C LYS A 279 7.10 29.58 21.65
N LEU A 280 8.03 30.31 22.25
CA LEU A 280 8.54 30.02 23.59
C LEU A 280 7.77 30.88 24.59
N ILE A 281 7.23 30.26 25.63
CA ILE A 281 6.38 30.92 26.64
C ILE A 281 6.92 30.60 28.03
N TYR A 282 7.32 31.63 28.78
CA TYR A 282 7.77 31.51 30.16
C TYR A 282 6.86 32.34 31.07
N LYS A 283 6.25 31.71 32.09
CA LYS A 283 5.32 32.34 33.05
C LYS A 283 4.22 33.19 32.39
N GLY A 284 3.70 32.72 31.25
CA GLY A 284 2.65 33.40 30.48
C GLY A 284 3.13 34.48 29.50
N CYS A 285 4.42 34.81 29.49
CA CYS A 285 5.02 35.77 28.55
C CYS A 285 5.64 35.06 27.34
N ILE A 286 5.34 35.52 26.13
CA ILE A 286 6.00 35.07 24.90
C ILE A 286 7.41 35.65 24.84
N LEU A 287 8.41 34.82 24.59
CA LEU A 287 9.80 35.26 24.44
C LEU A 287 10.08 35.68 23.00
N HIS A 288 10.48 36.93 22.82
CA HIS A 288 10.81 37.51 21.51
C HIS A 288 12.30 37.34 21.19
N GLU A 289 12.61 36.94 19.95
CA GLU A 289 13.99 36.79 19.47
C GLU A 289 14.78 38.09 19.50
N LEU A 290 14.15 39.20 19.08
CA LEU A 290 14.77 40.50 18.94
C LEU A 290 14.34 41.47 20.05
N SER A 291 15.28 42.26 20.53
CA SER A 291 15.02 43.41 21.39
C SER A 291 14.40 44.54 20.55
N GLY A 292 13.11 44.83 20.77
CA GLY A 292 12.29 45.72 19.92
C GLY A 292 12.73 47.18 19.79
N ALA A 293 13.85 47.57 20.43
CA ALA A 293 14.46 48.89 20.29
C ALA A 293 15.88 48.87 19.70
N SER A 294 16.60 47.73 19.75
CA SER A 294 18.01 47.64 19.32
C SER A 294 18.29 46.65 18.20
N ASN A 295 17.30 45.82 17.81
CA ASN A 295 17.47 44.71 16.84
C ASN A 295 18.56 43.68 17.24
N GLU A 296 18.98 43.69 18.50
CA GLU A 296 19.89 42.71 19.08
C GLU A 296 19.12 41.45 19.50
N GLN A 297 19.75 40.29 19.41
CA GLN A 297 19.17 39.03 19.87
C GLN A 297 19.03 39.03 21.40
N ASN A 298 17.84 38.71 21.91
CA ASN A 298 17.65 38.56 23.35
C ASN A 298 18.30 37.25 23.85
N ARG A 299 19.07 37.35 24.93
CA ARG A 299 19.60 36.22 25.70
C ARG A 299 18.47 35.54 26.49
N ILE A 300 18.44 34.21 26.54
CA ILE A 300 17.36 33.47 27.22
C ILE A 300 17.34 33.74 28.74
N LEU A 301 18.50 33.86 29.37
CA LEU A 301 18.66 34.17 30.79
C LEU A 301 18.23 35.60 31.18
N LYS A 302 17.90 36.46 30.21
CA LYS A 302 17.25 37.75 30.48
C LYS A 302 15.80 37.58 30.97
N PHE A 303 15.15 36.47 30.60
CA PHE A 303 13.75 36.17 30.94
C PHE A 303 13.63 35.14 32.05
N ILE A 304 14.57 34.19 32.12
CA ILE A 304 14.58 33.11 33.11
C ILE A 304 15.27 33.60 34.38
N THR A 305 14.47 34.01 35.36
CA THR A 305 14.93 34.55 36.65
C THR A 305 15.21 33.49 37.72
N GLU A 306 14.83 32.24 37.48
CA GLU A 306 15.02 31.11 38.40
C GLU A 306 16.05 30.14 37.80
N PRO A 307 17.23 29.97 38.43
CA PRO A 307 18.32 29.15 37.87
C PRO A 307 18.12 27.63 38.04
N THR A 308 17.03 27.20 38.69
CA THR A 308 16.72 25.80 38.97
C THR A 308 15.37 25.42 38.38
N GLU A 309 15.35 24.41 37.51
CA GLU A 309 14.14 23.79 36.93
C GLU A 309 13.19 24.75 36.20
N ALA A 310 13.74 25.70 35.45
CA ALA A 310 12.94 26.65 34.66
C ALA A 310 12.18 25.94 33.53
N LYS A 311 10.85 25.82 33.70
CA LYS A 311 9.96 25.21 32.70
C LYS A 311 9.60 26.23 31.62
N LEU A 312 9.99 25.94 30.39
CA LEU A 312 9.70 26.74 29.20
C LEU A 312 8.63 26.02 28.38
N HIS A 313 7.45 26.63 28.26
CA HIS A 313 6.40 26.08 27.43
C HIS A 313 6.73 26.31 25.95
N VAL A 314 6.66 25.26 25.15
CA VAL A 314 6.97 25.27 23.72
C VAL A 314 5.69 25.00 22.94
N LEU A 315 5.17 26.04 22.28
CA LEU A 315 4.03 25.93 21.37
C LEU A 315 4.55 25.90 19.93
N ILE A 316 4.28 24.80 19.23
CA ILE A 316 4.57 24.64 17.80
C ILE A 316 3.34 25.15 17.03
N THR A 317 3.52 26.16 16.16
CA THR A 317 2.39 26.87 15.53
C THR A 317 1.79 26.10 14.34
N HIS A 318 2.58 25.19 13.74
CA HIS A 318 2.11 24.19 12.78
C HIS A 318 2.65 22.84 13.23
N GLU A 319 1.80 22.00 13.83
CA GLU A 319 2.15 20.61 14.06
C GLU A 319 2.07 19.86 12.72
N TYR A 320 3.24 19.62 12.13
CA TYR A 320 3.37 18.74 10.96
C TYR A 320 3.14 17.29 11.42
N SER A 321 1.89 16.84 11.35
CA SER A 321 1.49 15.45 11.57
C SER A 321 1.80 14.58 10.35
N GLU A 322 3.04 14.63 9.85
CA GLU A 322 3.51 13.73 8.79
C GLU A 322 3.79 12.34 9.38
N PRO A 323 3.10 11.27 8.92
CA PRO A 323 3.38 9.90 9.34
C PRO A 323 4.62 9.32 8.64
N GLY A 324 5.59 10.17 8.28
CA GLY A 324 6.88 9.78 7.71
C GLY A 324 7.78 9.08 8.73
N PRO A 325 8.92 8.52 8.30
CA PRO A 325 9.82 7.71 9.13
C PRO A 325 10.61 8.50 10.19
N GLY A 326 10.19 9.74 10.49
CA GLY A 326 10.85 10.69 11.37
C GLY A 326 11.92 11.50 10.64
N PHE A 327 12.16 12.72 11.13
CA PHE A 327 13.11 13.71 10.62
C PHE A 327 14.45 13.12 10.17
N TRP A 328 15.00 12.25 11.01
CA TRP A 328 16.29 11.63 10.75
C TRP A 328 16.29 10.64 9.59
N ASN A 329 15.19 9.93 9.33
CA ASN A 329 15.13 8.96 8.24
C ASN A 329 14.83 9.62 6.89
N GLU A 330 14.53 10.92 6.86
CA GLU A 330 14.55 11.70 5.62
C GLU A 330 15.86 12.47 5.45
N LEU A 331 16.35 13.16 6.50
CA LEU A 331 17.63 13.89 6.50
C LEU A 331 18.80 13.03 5.97
N LEU A 332 18.77 11.74 6.28
CA LEU A 332 19.88 10.82 6.02
C LEU A 332 19.71 9.99 4.74
N PHE A 333 18.51 9.93 4.16
CA PHE A 333 18.21 9.17 2.94
C PHE A 333 18.08 10.05 1.69
N ALA A 334 17.87 11.36 1.88
CA ALA A 334 17.79 12.34 0.80
C ALA A 334 18.46 13.66 1.23
N SER A 335 19.76 13.63 1.57
CA SER A 335 20.52 14.83 2.01
C SER A 335 20.32 16.04 1.11
N ASP A 336 20.26 15.79 -0.19
CA ASP A 336 20.19 16.79 -1.25
C ASP A 336 18.79 17.45 -1.29
N ARG A 337 17.76 16.77 -0.74
CA ARG A 337 16.43 17.34 -0.47
C ARG A 337 16.48 18.44 0.58
N PHE A 338 17.60 18.62 1.30
CA PHE A 338 17.79 19.67 2.31
C PHE A 338 18.70 20.81 1.85
N ASP A 339 19.21 20.78 0.61
CA ASP A 339 20.02 21.87 0.04
C ASP A 339 19.25 23.21 -0.07
N PHE A 340 17.91 23.17 0.00
CA PHE A 340 17.07 24.38 0.08
C PHE A 340 17.09 25.03 1.47
N MET A 341 17.53 24.35 2.53
CA MET A 341 17.70 24.97 3.84
C MET A 341 18.92 25.91 3.77
N PRO A 342 18.75 27.24 3.92
CA PRO A 342 19.86 28.16 3.81
C PRO A 342 20.89 27.86 4.90
N SER A 343 22.15 27.63 4.50
CA SER A 343 23.25 27.30 5.42
C SER A 343 23.32 28.33 6.55
N ARG A 344 23.10 27.91 7.80
CA ARG A 344 22.76 28.80 8.91
C ARG A 344 24.00 29.45 9.54
N GLY A 345 24.74 30.21 8.74
CA GLY A 345 25.95 30.92 9.17
C GLY A 345 26.34 32.19 8.39
N THR A 346 25.77 32.44 7.20
CA THR A 346 26.22 33.53 6.31
C THR A 346 25.25 34.73 6.25
N SER A 347 24.95 35.34 7.39
CA SER A 347 24.18 36.61 7.42
C SER A 347 24.58 37.61 8.52
N ASN A 348 25.88 37.93 8.62
CA ASN A 348 26.38 39.31 8.79
C ASN A 348 27.91 39.36 8.94
N GLY A 349 28.60 40.13 8.09
CA GLY A 349 30.04 40.39 8.26
C GLY A 349 30.80 40.80 6.99
N ASN A 350 30.76 42.10 6.67
CA ASN A 350 31.57 42.82 5.66
C ASN A 350 31.07 42.92 4.20
N ASN A 351 30.01 43.71 4.02
CA ASN A 351 29.96 44.61 2.85
C ASN A 351 30.85 45.83 3.10
N ASN A 352 32.13 45.75 2.69
CA ASN A 352 32.90 46.86 2.12
C ASN A 352 34.35 46.42 1.83
N ASN A 353 34.63 46.11 0.56
CA ASN A 353 35.72 46.74 -0.17
C ASN A 353 35.58 46.46 -1.67
N ASN A 354 35.43 47.53 -2.45
CA ASN A 354 35.49 47.48 -3.91
C ASN A 354 36.94 47.23 -4.35
N THR A 355 37.18 46.15 -5.10
CA THR A 355 38.20 46.18 -6.16
C THR A 355 37.73 45.33 -7.35
N THR A 356 37.82 45.92 -8.53
CA THR A 356 37.62 45.34 -9.88
C THR A 356 38.36 44.00 -10.06
N ASP A 357 37.84 43.02 -10.81
CA ASP A 357 37.92 43.09 -12.27
C ASP A 357 36.85 42.32 -13.06
N HIS A 358 36.50 42.88 -14.22
CA HIS A 358 35.85 42.17 -15.33
C HIS A 358 36.81 41.11 -15.91
N THR A 359 36.36 39.97 -16.44
CA THR A 359 35.76 39.95 -17.80
C THR A 359 35.15 38.60 -18.16
N ASN A 360 34.10 38.65 -18.97
CA ASN A 360 33.50 37.52 -19.68
C ASN A 360 34.54 36.69 -20.46
N ARG A 361 34.30 35.38 -20.59
CA ARG A 361 34.84 34.64 -21.74
C ARG A 361 33.80 33.68 -22.32
N ASN A 362 33.29 34.07 -23.49
CA ASN A 362 32.36 33.29 -24.29
C ASN A 362 33.11 32.63 -25.46
N THR A 363 32.67 31.42 -25.82
CA THR A 363 32.73 30.80 -27.16
C THR A 363 34.06 30.68 -27.95
N ASN A 364 34.51 29.44 -28.06
CA ASN A 364 34.78 28.67 -29.30
C ASN A 364 35.90 29.01 -30.32
N THR A 365 36.45 27.90 -30.83
CA THR A 365 37.02 27.62 -32.18
C THR A 365 38.43 28.07 -32.59
N ALA A 366 39.32 27.05 -32.59
CA ALA A 366 40.07 26.53 -33.76
C ALA A 366 41.45 27.10 -34.20
N ALA A 367 42.37 26.13 -34.34
CA ALA A 367 43.37 25.95 -35.43
C ALA A 367 44.82 26.49 -35.29
N SER A 368 45.71 25.79 -36.03
CA SER A 368 47.18 25.95 -36.24
C SER A 368 48.10 25.66 -35.04
N LEU A 369 49.09 24.74 -35.15
CA LEU A 369 50.40 24.83 -35.87
C LEU A 369 51.26 26.00 -35.30
N SER A 370 52.55 25.86 -34.96
CA SER A 370 53.52 24.77 -35.22
C SER A 370 54.86 24.96 -34.48
N GLN A 371 55.54 23.86 -34.18
CA GLN A 371 57.01 23.63 -34.30
C GLN A 371 58.07 24.34 -33.40
N THR A 372 59.03 23.49 -33.00
CA THR A 372 60.50 23.66 -32.87
C THR A 372 61.17 24.43 -31.71
N GLU A 373 61.69 23.64 -30.75
CA GLU A 373 63.13 23.29 -30.56
C GLU A 373 64.19 24.33 -30.08
N PRO A 374 65.43 23.94 -29.65
CA PRO A 374 66.00 24.34 -28.35
C PRO A 374 67.35 25.12 -28.49
N PRO A 375 68.33 25.18 -27.52
CA PRO A 375 69.12 24.02 -27.03
C PRO A 375 69.72 24.04 -25.58
N ALA A 376 70.06 22.83 -25.09
CA ALA A 376 71.21 22.34 -24.26
C ALA A 376 72.02 23.22 -23.26
N ILE A 377 72.53 22.57 -22.16
CA ILE A 377 73.97 22.21 -21.93
C ILE A 377 74.27 21.58 -20.52
N ASN A 378 74.78 20.34 -20.53
CA ASN A 378 75.84 19.64 -19.75
C ASN A 378 76.04 19.63 -18.20
N ASN A 379 76.22 18.39 -17.66
CA ASN A 379 77.33 17.82 -16.84
C ASN A 379 77.65 18.36 -15.40
N SER A 380 78.26 17.63 -14.44
CA SER A 380 78.77 16.23 -14.30
C SER A 380 79.08 15.93 -12.80
N GLY A 381 78.89 14.72 -12.25
CA GLY A 381 79.96 13.73 -11.94
C GLY A 381 80.50 13.82 -10.48
N ALA A 382 81.18 12.85 -9.85
CA ALA A 382 81.42 11.40 -10.09
C ALA A 382 82.13 10.76 -8.84
N GLY A 383 82.28 9.42 -8.81
CA GLY A 383 83.18 8.66 -7.90
C GLY A 383 82.48 7.56 -7.05
N GLU A 384 82.76 6.25 -7.01
CA GLU A 384 83.72 5.27 -7.63
C GLU A 384 84.46 4.47 -6.52
N TYR A 385 84.43 3.12 -6.58
CA TYR A 385 85.63 2.24 -6.61
C TYR A 385 85.31 0.72 -6.75
N ASP A 386 86.22 0.00 -7.41
CA ASP A 386 86.24 -1.42 -7.83
C ASP A 386 87.51 -2.13 -7.24
N PRO A 387 88.02 -3.36 -7.58
CA PRO A 387 87.59 -4.38 -8.57
C PRO A 387 87.71 -5.88 -8.17
N ASN A 388 87.22 -6.80 -9.03
CA ASN A 388 88.09 -7.82 -9.67
C ASN A 388 87.45 -8.67 -10.81
N THR A 389 88.33 -9.05 -11.73
CA THR A 389 88.25 -9.64 -13.09
C THR A 389 87.60 -11.02 -13.33
N ASN A 390 86.90 -11.21 -14.48
CA ASN A 390 87.39 -11.97 -15.68
C ASN A 390 86.36 -12.14 -16.85
N GLN A 391 86.86 -12.50 -18.05
CA GLN A 391 86.27 -12.52 -19.42
C GLN A 391 85.88 -13.94 -19.95
N PRO A 392 85.45 -14.19 -21.23
CA PRO A 392 84.58 -13.51 -22.25
C PRO A 392 83.51 -14.53 -22.82
N PRO A 393 83.00 -14.58 -24.10
CA PRO A 393 82.95 -13.68 -25.29
C PRO A 393 81.61 -13.58 -26.11
N THR A 394 81.54 -12.65 -27.11
CA THR A 394 80.69 -12.65 -28.37
C THR A 394 79.13 -12.58 -28.25
N ALA A 395 78.29 -12.09 -29.21
CA ALA A 395 78.40 -11.38 -30.52
C ALA A 395 77.06 -10.63 -30.88
N THR A 396 76.65 -10.49 -32.16
CA THR A 396 76.60 -9.21 -32.93
C THR A 396 75.52 -9.21 -34.07
N LEU A 397 75.25 -8.06 -34.75
CA LEU A 397 74.56 -7.84 -36.07
C LEU A 397 73.01 -7.66 -36.12
N LEU A 398 72.33 -7.21 -37.21
CA LEU A 398 72.44 -6.08 -38.20
C LEU A 398 71.23 -6.15 -39.21
N ASN A 399 70.87 -5.05 -39.91
CA ASN A 399 69.94 -4.91 -41.08
C ASN A 399 68.41 -5.08 -40.84
N ARG A 400 67.44 -4.42 -41.52
CA ARG A 400 67.31 -3.56 -42.74
C ARG A 400 66.84 -4.27 -44.05
N ALA A 401 65.72 -3.76 -44.60
CA ALA A 401 65.33 -3.60 -46.03
C ALA A 401 64.24 -4.50 -46.69
N ALA A 402 63.32 -3.82 -47.40
CA ALA A 402 62.78 -4.10 -48.76
C ALA A 402 61.78 -5.28 -48.98
N ASN A 403 60.84 -5.26 -49.95
CA ASN A 403 60.26 -4.20 -50.83
C ASN A 403 59.06 -4.78 -51.64
N PHE A 404 58.32 -3.91 -52.37
CA PHE A 404 57.46 -4.18 -53.56
C PHE A 404 56.15 -5.00 -53.36
N SER A 405 55.05 -4.86 -54.14
CA SER A 405 54.45 -3.71 -54.86
C SER A 405 53.15 -4.10 -55.62
N ASN A 406 52.38 -3.09 -56.03
CA ASN A 406 51.55 -3.00 -57.25
C ASN A 406 50.11 -3.60 -57.34
N GLN A 407 49.17 -2.66 -57.50
CA GLN A 407 48.23 -2.51 -58.63
C GLN A 407 47.41 -3.70 -59.16
N SER A 408 46.09 -3.62 -59.01
CA SER A 408 45.06 -3.56 -60.08
C SER A 408 43.66 -3.52 -59.42
N ALA A 409 42.74 -2.60 -59.68
CA ALA A 409 42.10 -2.10 -60.91
C ALA A 409 40.78 -2.85 -61.28
N SER A 410 39.67 -2.12 -61.06
CA SER A 410 38.56 -1.92 -62.01
C SER A 410 37.23 -2.72 -61.91
N GLN A 411 36.13 -1.99 -62.25
CA GLN A 411 34.82 -2.40 -62.80
C GLN A 411 33.80 -3.09 -61.84
N HIS A 412 32.67 -2.43 -61.50
CA HIS A 412 31.36 -2.26 -62.21
C HIS A 412 30.31 -3.28 -61.69
N SER A 413 28.98 -3.03 -61.63
CA SER A 413 28.18 -1.82 -61.88
C SER A 413 26.74 -1.92 -61.30
N ASN A 414 26.22 -0.79 -60.81
CA ASN A 414 24.89 -0.17 -61.02
C ASN A 414 23.52 -0.86 -60.78
N HIS A 415 22.59 -0.01 -60.27
CA HIS A 415 21.13 0.06 -60.55
C HIS A 415 20.19 -0.98 -59.86
N THR A 416 18.90 -0.70 -59.54
CA THR A 416 17.94 0.31 -60.06
C THR A 416 16.95 0.83 -58.98
N GLN A 417 16.26 1.94 -59.26
CA GLN A 417 15.14 2.54 -58.47
C GLN A 417 13.76 1.86 -58.72
N GLN A 418 12.80 2.02 -57.80
CA GLN A 418 11.35 2.31 -58.02
C GLN A 418 10.63 2.36 -56.65
N ILE A 419 9.99 3.46 -56.22
CA ILE A 419 8.65 4.00 -56.60
C ILE A 419 7.49 3.00 -56.35
N ALA A 420 6.73 3.24 -55.29
CA ALA A 420 5.26 3.09 -55.26
C ALA A 420 4.67 3.86 -54.07
N SER A 421 3.42 4.31 -54.18
CA SER A 421 2.77 5.23 -53.22
C SER A 421 1.29 4.92 -53.00
N SER A 422 0.81 5.09 -51.77
CA SER A 422 -0.61 5.34 -51.40
C SER A 422 -0.64 5.73 -49.92
N ARG A 423 -1.05 6.95 -49.53
CA ARG A 423 -2.41 7.54 -49.52
C ARG A 423 -3.42 6.79 -48.65
N SER A 424 -3.60 7.27 -47.42
CA SER A 424 -4.93 7.51 -46.84
C SER A 424 -4.83 8.68 -45.85
N ALA A 425 -5.79 9.62 -45.90
CA ALA A 425 -5.79 10.84 -45.11
C ALA A 425 -7.17 11.04 -44.48
N THR A 426 -7.20 11.35 -43.19
CA THR A 426 -8.38 11.73 -42.39
C THR A 426 -7.92 12.57 -41.19
N PRO A 427 -8.77 13.41 -40.56
CA PRO A 427 -8.57 14.85 -40.70
C PRO A 427 -8.20 15.57 -39.40
N LEU A 428 -7.70 16.80 -39.55
CA LEU A 428 -7.49 17.78 -38.48
C LEU A 428 -8.81 18.13 -37.76
N PRO A 429 -8.87 18.10 -36.42
CA PRO A 429 -10.00 18.63 -35.68
C PRO A 429 -9.97 20.16 -35.63
N ILE A 430 -11.16 20.77 -35.75
CA ILE A 430 -11.39 22.21 -35.69
C ILE A 430 -11.25 22.69 -34.23
N PRO A 431 -10.59 23.84 -33.94
CA PRO A 431 -10.50 24.35 -32.58
C PRO A 431 -11.87 24.78 -32.06
N THR A 432 -12.36 24.09 -31.04
CA THR A 432 -13.59 24.47 -30.34
C THR A 432 -13.27 25.59 -29.34
N ARG A 433 -13.91 26.76 -29.50
CA ARG A 433 -13.84 27.85 -28.51
C ARG A 433 -14.56 27.42 -27.23
N THR A 434 -13.79 27.08 -26.20
CA THR A 434 -14.31 26.99 -24.83
C THR A 434 -14.20 28.37 -24.17
N PHE A 435 -15.31 28.93 -23.69
CA PHE A 435 -15.28 30.16 -22.91
C PHE A 435 -14.69 29.87 -21.52
N VAL A 436 -13.66 30.63 -21.14
CA VAL A 436 -13.17 30.65 -19.76
C VAL A 436 -14.19 31.38 -18.90
N VAL A 437 -14.83 30.67 -17.98
CA VAL A 437 -15.60 31.27 -16.88
C VAL A 437 -14.68 31.25 -15.66
N THR A 438 -14.13 32.41 -15.32
CA THR A 438 -13.34 32.60 -14.10
C THR A 438 -14.26 32.45 -12.89
N PRO A 439 -13.95 31.59 -11.90
CA PRO A 439 -14.70 31.57 -10.65
C PRO A 439 -14.47 32.88 -9.89
N GLU A 440 -15.56 33.47 -9.41
CA GLU A 440 -15.54 34.71 -8.62
C GLU A 440 -14.95 34.40 -7.24
N VAL A 441 -13.92 35.14 -6.85
CA VAL A 441 -13.23 34.95 -5.57
C VAL A 441 -14.10 35.53 -4.45
N GLU A 442 -14.64 34.68 -3.58
CA GLU A 442 -15.32 35.15 -2.36
C GLU A 442 -14.30 35.81 -1.41
N VAL A 443 -14.30 37.14 -1.40
CA VAL A 443 -13.47 37.94 -0.49
C VAL A 443 -14.07 37.84 0.92
N PRO A 444 -13.28 37.49 1.97
CA PRO A 444 -13.79 37.41 3.33
C PRO A 444 -14.28 38.78 3.80
N VAL A 445 -15.56 38.86 4.18
CA VAL A 445 -16.18 40.10 4.66
C VAL A 445 -15.68 40.40 6.08
N VAL A 446 -14.70 41.31 6.15
CA VAL A 446 -14.21 41.90 7.39
C VAL A 446 -14.93 43.21 7.70
N THR A 447 -15.05 43.52 8.99
CA THR A 447 -15.45 44.85 9.47
C THR A 447 -14.43 45.93 9.07
N SER A 448 -14.79 47.21 9.20
CA SER A 448 -13.87 48.35 8.97
C SER A 448 -12.58 48.30 9.80
N ASN A 449 -12.56 47.49 10.86
CA ASN A 449 -11.44 47.35 11.79
C ASN A 449 -10.64 46.04 11.54
N GLY A 450 -10.90 45.33 10.44
CA GLY A 450 -10.18 44.12 10.03
C GLY A 450 -10.62 42.82 10.71
N LEU A 451 -11.64 42.84 11.59
CA LEU A 451 -12.17 41.63 12.23
C LEU A 451 -13.15 40.89 11.31
N PRO A 452 -13.06 39.54 11.19
CA PRO A 452 -13.96 38.75 10.35
C PRO A 452 -15.39 38.71 10.91
N VAL A 453 -16.39 38.83 10.03
CA VAL A 453 -17.81 38.79 10.40
C VAL A 453 -18.34 37.36 10.34
N THR A 454 -18.90 36.87 11.44
CA THR A 454 -19.66 35.61 11.50
C THR A 454 -21.17 35.88 11.58
N ARG A 455 -22.00 34.96 11.06
CA ARG A 455 -23.47 35.11 11.09
C ARG A 455 -24.03 34.61 12.43
N SER A 456 -24.90 35.40 13.06
CA SER A 456 -25.81 34.93 14.12
C SER A 456 -27.10 34.36 13.51
N PHE A 457 -27.79 33.48 14.25
CA PHE A 457 -29.04 32.82 13.83
C PHE A 457 -30.32 33.58 14.25
N GLU A 458 -30.20 34.82 14.73
CA GLU A 458 -31.33 35.63 15.19
C GLU A 458 -32.03 36.35 14.04
N THR A 459 -33.37 36.29 13.98
CA THR A 459 -34.16 37.02 12.98
C THR A 459 -34.57 38.40 13.49
N TYR A 460 -34.10 39.43 12.76
CA TYR A 460 -34.46 40.83 12.97
C TYR A 460 -35.41 41.28 11.86
N GLU A 461 -36.48 41.96 12.23
CA GLU A 461 -37.42 42.56 11.28
C GLU A 461 -37.23 44.08 11.26
N ARG A 462 -37.24 44.68 10.07
CA ARG A 462 -37.01 46.11 9.87
C ARG A 462 -38.34 46.85 9.93
N ILE A 463 -38.57 47.54 11.03
CA ILE A 463 -39.76 48.38 11.23
C ILE A 463 -39.42 49.86 11.00
N THR A 464 -40.41 50.65 10.57
CA THR A 464 -40.25 52.10 10.42
C THR A 464 -41.13 52.82 11.44
N VAL A 465 -40.50 53.57 12.35
CA VAL A 465 -41.19 54.37 13.37
C VAL A 465 -40.82 55.84 13.14
N ASN A 466 -41.82 56.71 12.93
CA ASN A 466 -41.62 58.13 12.65
C ASN A 466 -40.63 58.41 11.49
N ASN A 467 -40.72 57.64 10.40
CA ASN A 467 -39.81 57.66 9.25
C ASN A 467 -38.33 57.32 9.54
N GLN A 468 -38.03 56.73 10.70
CA GLN A 468 -36.72 56.13 10.99
C GLN A 468 -36.83 54.60 11.02
N GLU A 469 -35.89 53.92 10.38
CA GLU A 469 -35.84 52.46 10.34
C GLU A 469 -35.11 51.91 11.55
N TYR A 470 -35.70 50.91 12.21
CA TYR A 470 -35.13 50.17 13.33
C TYR A 470 -35.16 48.67 13.01
N LEU A 471 -34.06 47.97 13.29
CA LEU A 471 -34.02 46.52 13.30
C LEU A 471 -34.41 46.04 14.69
N VAL A 472 -35.56 45.38 14.80
CA VAL A 472 -36.09 44.88 16.07
C VAL A 472 -36.15 43.35 15.99
N PRO A 473 -35.68 42.61 17.03
CA PRO A 473 -35.86 41.16 17.07
C PRO A 473 -37.33 40.81 16.90
N GLN A 474 -37.63 39.85 16.02
CA GLN A 474 -39.02 39.56 15.64
C GLN A 474 -39.90 39.16 16.85
N THR A 475 -39.28 38.51 17.84
CA THR A 475 -39.89 38.15 19.14
C THR A 475 -40.37 39.33 20.00
N LYS A 476 -39.98 40.58 19.69
CA LYS A 476 -40.45 41.79 20.38
C LYS A 476 -41.60 42.49 19.65
N LEU A 477 -42.01 41.98 18.48
CA LEU A 477 -43.07 42.57 17.64
C LEU A 477 -44.40 41.80 17.71
N ASP A 478 -44.40 40.58 18.25
CA ASP A 478 -45.63 39.81 18.47
C ASP A 478 -46.55 40.50 19.50
N SER A 479 -47.78 40.83 19.07
CA SER A 479 -48.77 41.54 19.89
C SER A 479 -49.48 40.67 20.93
N GLU A 480 -49.42 39.34 20.78
CA GLU A 480 -49.96 38.35 21.71
C GLU A 480 -48.85 37.38 22.13
N TYR A 481 -48.59 37.28 23.44
CA TYR A 481 -47.66 36.34 24.03
C TYR A 481 -48.29 35.65 25.24
N TYR A 482 -47.84 34.44 25.52
CA TYR A 482 -48.20 33.69 26.71
C TYR A 482 -47.08 33.79 27.75
N GLU A 483 -47.44 33.99 29.02
CA GLU A 483 -46.49 33.93 30.14
C GLU A 483 -46.59 32.57 30.83
N LEU A 484 -45.63 31.69 30.55
CA LEU A 484 -45.48 30.43 31.26
C LEU A 484 -44.71 30.68 32.55
N LYS A 485 -45.40 30.58 33.69
CA LYS A 485 -44.79 30.71 35.01
C LYS A 485 -44.47 29.33 35.59
N VAL A 486 -43.18 29.05 35.82
CA VAL A 486 -42.69 27.82 36.44
C VAL A 486 -41.95 28.19 37.72
N GLY A 487 -42.58 27.91 38.86
CA GLY A 487 -42.10 28.35 40.17
C GLY A 487 -42.11 29.88 40.30
N ASP A 488 -40.95 30.45 40.59
CA ASP A 488 -40.69 31.89 40.72
C ASP A 488 -40.31 32.57 39.38
N LYS A 489 -40.03 31.79 38.33
CA LYS A 489 -39.60 32.30 37.01
C LYS A 489 -40.76 32.38 36.02
N THR A 490 -40.77 33.43 35.20
CA THR A 490 -41.77 33.64 34.14
C THR A 490 -41.08 33.69 32.77
N VAL A 491 -41.49 32.84 31.84
CA VAL A 491 -40.96 32.78 30.46
C VAL A 491 -42.05 33.27 29.50
N ARG A 492 -41.69 34.19 28.60
CA ARG A 492 -42.59 34.68 27.55
C ARG A 492 -42.44 33.84 26.29
N LEU A 493 -43.55 33.30 25.80
CA LEU A 493 -43.62 32.43 24.63
C LEU A 493 -44.53 33.06 23.57
N SER A 494 -44.14 33.00 22.29
CA SER A 494 -45.01 33.46 21.21
C SER A 494 -46.19 32.51 21.02
N LYS A 495 -47.26 32.99 20.36
CA LYS A 495 -48.42 32.15 20.00
C LYS A 495 -48.09 31.00 19.04
N LYS A 496 -46.96 31.08 18.31
CA LYS A 496 -46.48 30.03 17.39
C LYS A 496 -45.65 28.96 18.12
N ASP A 497 -45.16 29.28 19.31
CA ASP A 497 -44.31 28.41 20.11
C ASP A 497 -45.09 27.46 21.05
N LEU A 498 -46.42 27.62 21.11
CA LEU A 498 -47.27 27.02 22.13
C LEU A 498 -48.57 26.50 21.53
N VAL A 499 -48.88 25.22 21.78
CA VAL A 499 -50.23 24.67 21.57
C VAL A 499 -50.74 24.07 22.88
N LEU A 500 -51.88 24.57 23.35
CA LEU A 500 -52.55 24.10 24.56
C LEU A 500 -53.56 23.00 24.18
N GLY A 501 -53.36 21.79 24.68
CA GLY A 501 -54.31 20.68 24.59
C GLY A 501 -55.05 20.45 25.92
N GLU A 502 -55.93 19.47 25.97
CA GLU A 502 -56.63 19.11 27.20
C GLU A 502 -55.66 18.46 28.21
N GLY A 503 -55.23 19.24 29.21
CA GLY A 503 -54.34 18.80 30.28
C GLY A 503 -52.84 18.73 29.92
N CYS A 504 -52.46 18.97 28.67
CA CYS A 504 -51.06 18.99 28.23
C CYS A 504 -50.74 20.21 27.35
N MET A 505 -49.45 20.54 27.24
CA MET A 505 -48.97 21.74 26.56
C MET A 505 -47.81 21.35 25.64
N LYS A 506 -48.00 21.45 24.33
CA LYS A 506 -46.96 21.19 23.33
C LYS A 506 -46.17 22.48 23.09
N LEU A 507 -44.85 22.40 23.24
CA LEU A 507 -43.89 23.50 23.06
C LEU A 507 -43.09 23.31 21.76
N SER A 508 -42.78 24.39 21.06
CA SER A 508 -41.76 24.38 20.00
C SER A 508 -40.38 24.06 20.56
N ALA A 509 -39.45 23.61 19.71
CA ALA A 509 -38.06 23.34 20.13
C ALA A 509 -37.37 24.59 20.73
N ASN A 510 -37.67 25.78 20.18
CA ASN A 510 -37.12 27.04 20.66
C ASN A 510 -37.69 27.41 22.03
N ALA A 511 -39.01 27.25 22.23
CA ALA A 511 -39.62 27.49 23.52
C ALA A 511 -39.21 26.47 24.58
N ARG A 512 -39.06 25.18 24.23
CA ARG A 512 -38.53 24.18 25.16
C ARG A 512 -37.13 24.60 25.63
N SER A 513 -36.23 24.93 24.71
CA SER A 513 -34.89 25.44 25.03
C SER A 513 -34.94 26.71 25.90
N ALA A 514 -35.83 27.67 25.61
CA ALA A 514 -35.99 28.88 26.43
C ALA A 514 -36.47 28.57 27.86
N VAL A 515 -37.37 27.59 28.03
CA VAL A 515 -37.89 27.15 29.34
C VAL A 515 -36.84 26.32 30.09
N GLU A 516 -36.14 25.40 29.43
CA GLU A 516 -35.03 24.62 30.00
C GLU A 516 -33.90 25.53 30.50
N ASN A 517 -33.48 26.52 29.69
CA ASN A 517 -32.49 27.52 30.09
C ASN A 517 -32.98 28.43 31.23
N ALA A 518 -34.27 28.80 31.23
CA ALA A 518 -34.82 29.60 32.31
C ALA A 518 -34.85 28.83 33.64
N ILE A 519 -35.31 27.58 33.63
CA ILE A 519 -35.41 26.73 34.83
C ILE A 519 -34.01 26.34 35.32
N GLY A 520 -33.12 25.93 34.40
CA GLY A 520 -31.79 25.37 34.70
C GLY A 520 -31.75 23.84 34.65
N GLU A 521 -32.83 23.21 34.18
CA GLU A 521 -33.01 21.75 34.13
C GLU A 521 -33.62 21.34 32.79
N SER A 522 -33.23 20.18 32.26
CA SER A 522 -33.75 19.62 31.01
C SER A 522 -35.12 18.96 31.23
N ILE A 523 -36.07 19.23 30.34
CA ILE A 523 -37.42 18.66 30.42
C ILE A 523 -37.38 17.24 29.84
N LEU A 524 -37.57 16.24 30.71
CA LEU A 524 -37.65 14.84 30.31
C LEU A 524 -38.91 14.59 29.46
N ILE A 525 -38.72 14.05 28.26
CA ILE A 525 -39.81 13.57 27.41
C ILE A 525 -40.26 12.22 27.98
N ASN A 526 -41.51 12.15 28.44
CA ASN A 526 -42.09 10.91 28.94
C ASN A 526 -42.83 10.23 27.78
N ASP A 527 -42.24 9.18 27.21
CA ASP A 527 -42.80 8.44 26.05
C ASP A 527 -43.98 7.51 26.42
N GLU A 528 -44.52 7.61 27.63
CA GLU A 528 -45.72 6.87 28.02
C GLU A 528 -46.98 7.44 27.35
N GLN A 529 -47.63 6.58 26.56
CA GLN A 529 -48.68 6.91 25.59
C GLN A 529 -49.86 7.68 26.19
N TYR A 530 -50.04 8.93 25.73
CA TYR A 530 -51.36 9.53 25.59
C TYR A 530 -51.73 9.58 24.11
N ASN A 531 -52.53 8.62 23.66
CA ASN A 531 -53.26 8.71 22.39
C ASN A 531 -54.34 9.79 22.55
N VAL A 532 -53.99 11.02 22.19
CA VAL A 532 -54.94 12.09 21.85
C VAL A 532 -54.82 12.27 20.34
N ASP A 533 -55.95 12.26 19.65
CA ASP A 533 -56.02 12.16 18.18
C ASP A 533 -55.09 13.15 17.46
N ASP A 534 -54.48 12.68 16.37
CA ASP A 534 -53.56 13.43 15.52
C ASP A 534 -54.30 14.52 14.72
N GLU A 535 -54.65 15.62 15.39
CA GLU A 535 -55.09 16.84 14.70
C GLU A 535 -53.87 17.73 14.38
N LEU A 536 -53.63 17.86 13.07
CA LEU A 536 -52.46 18.47 12.45
C LEU A 536 -52.13 19.89 12.97
N LEU A 537 -50.85 20.13 13.25
CA LEU A 537 -50.24 21.43 12.98
C LEU A 537 -49.90 21.51 11.48
N TRP A 538 -50.57 22.44 10.79
CA TRP A 538 -50.40 22.66 9.35
C TRP A 538 -49.20 23.57 9.07
N ASP A 539 -48.27 23.12 8.22
CA ASP A 539 -47.48 24.06 7.42
C ASP A 539 -48.35 24.61 6.28
N THR A 540 -48.38 25.93 6.14
CA THR A 540 -49.43 26.66 5.41
C THR A 540 -49.12 26.78 3.91
N GLN A 541 -50.04 26.36 3.05
CA GLN A 541 -50.01 26.70 1.61
C GLN A 541 -50.37 28.19 1.40
N SER A 542 -49.72 28.85 0.46
CA SER A 542 -50.20 30.13 -0.10
C SER A 542 -51.25 29.87 -1.21
N PRO A 543 -52.24 30.77 -1.39
CA PRO A 543 -53.50 30.41 -2.03
C PRO A 543 -53.50 30.48 -3.55
N SER A 544 -54.31 29.61 -4.16
CA SER A 544 -54.76 29.72 -5.55
C SER A 544 -55.83 30.82 -5.70
N ASN A 545 -55.90 31.43 -6.89
CA ASN A 545 -57.10 32.10 -7.37
C ASN A 545 -57.08 32.22 -8.91
N ASN A 546 -58.02 31.53 -9.56
CA ASN A 546 -58.70 31.85 -10.83
C ASN A 546 -57.84 32.00 -12.12
N ASP A 547 -58.31 31.69 -13.34
CA ASP A 547 -59.61 31.21 -13.83
C ASP A 547 -59.46 30.55 -15.22
N TYR A 548 -60.50 29.89 -15.76
CA TYR A 548 -60.81 29.51 -17.18
C TYR A 548 -59.66 29.33 -18.24
N SER A 549 -59.68 28.40 -19.21
CA SER A 549 -60.69 27.44 -19.72
C SER A 549 -60.08 26.51 -20.80
N ASP A 550 -60.70 25.33 -21.00
CA ASP A 550 -60.83 24.56 -22.26
C ASP A 550 -59.61 24.08 -23.09
N ARG A 551 -59.67 22.77 -23.43
CA ARG A 551 -59.29 22.08 -24.70
C ARG A 551 -57.88 22.32 -25.30
N GLU A 552 -57.21 21.37 -25.96
CA GLU A 552 -57.66 20.13 -26.60
C GLU A 552 -56.53 19.06 -26.65
N ARG A 553 -56.65 18.09 -27.57
CA ARG A 553 -55.85 16.86 -27.63
C ARG A 553 -54.48 17.00 -28.31
N GLN A 554 -53.70 15.93 -28.13
CA GLN A 554 -52.70 15.34 -29.04
C GLN A 554 -51.25 15.88 -29.05
N ALA A 555 -50.38 14.96 -28.62
CA ALA A 555 -49.19 14.47 -29.33
C ALA A 555 -47.97 15.40 -29.57
N GLY A 556 -46.78 14.78 -29.48
CA GLY A 556 -45.54 15.31 -30.05
C GLY A 556 -44.69 16.06 -29.02
N GLY A 557 -43.69 15.37 -28.48
CA GLY A 557 -42.83 15.92 -27.45
C GLY A 557 -41.96 17.09 -27.89
N LEU A 558 -41.32 17.71 -26.90
CA LEU A 558 -39.98 18.26 -27.09
C LEU A 558 -39.15 18.11 -25.82
N LEU A 559 -37.90 17.70 -26.01
CA LEU A 559 -36.82 17.93 -25.07
C LEU A 559 -36.60 19.45 -24.91
N ALA A 560 -37.19 20.05 -23.88
CA ALA A 560 -36.78 21.38 -23.39
C ALA A 560 -37.23 21.62 -21.94
N ARG A 561 -36.30 22.11 -21.10
CA ARG A 561 -36.53 22.61 -19.72
C ARG A 561 -36.99 21.59 -18.68
N ILE A 562 -36.05 20.76 -18.21
CA ILE A 562 -35.99 20.42 -16.79
C ILE A 562 -35.02 21.41 -16.13
N ASN A 563 -35.55 22.33 -15.33
CA ASN A 563 -34.73 23.22 -14.50
C ASN A 563 -34.21 22.44 -13.29
N PHE A 564 -32.90 22.19 -13.24
CA PHE A 564 -32.24 21.74 -12.02
C PHE A 564 -32.20 22.90 -11.01
N ARG A 565 -33.18 22.94 -10.10
CA ARG A 565 -33.07 23.74 -8.87
C ARG A 565 -33.68 22.96 -7.70
N GLN A 566 -32.88 22.77 -6.66
CA GLN A 566 -33.24 22.06 -5.41
C GLN A 566 -33.59 20.57 -5.57
N ILE A 567 -32.58 19.76 -5.93
CA ILE A 567 -32.50 18.39 -5.39
C ILE A 567 -31.63 18.48 -4.14
N SER A 568 -32.12 18.01 -2.99
CA SER A 568 -31.32 18.02 -1.76
C SER A 568 -30.10 17.10 -1.91
N PRO A 569 -28.92 17.47 -1.36
CA PRO A 569 -27.74 16.61 -1.43
C PRO A 569 -28.03 15.19 -0.91
N ALA A 570 -28.85 15.07 0.14
CA ALA A 570 -29.30 13.80 0.70
C ALA A 570 -30.01 12.87 -0.31
N LEU A 571 -30.82 13.40 -1.24
CA LEU A 571 -31.48 12.58 -2.26
C LEU A 571 -30.51 12.07 -3.32
N ILE A 572 -29.56 12.91 -3.75
CA ILE A 572 -28.48 12.49 -4.66
C ILE A 572 -27.60 11.45 -3.97
N PHE A 573 -27.28 11.65 -2.69
CA PHE A 573 -26.45 10.73 -1.91
C PHE A 573 -27.13 9.39 -1.66
N ASN A 574 -28.42 9.39 -1.32
CA ASN A 574 -29.23 8.19 -1.14
C ASN A 574 -29.39 7.42 -2.47
N TRP A 575 -29.53 8.13 -3.59
CA TRP A 575 -29.52 7.52 -4.92
C TRP A 575 -28.15 6.89 -5.27
N ILE A 576 -27.04 7.58 -5.00
CA ILE A 576 -25.68 7.05 -5.22
C ILE A 576 -25.43 5.82 -4.34
N ILE A 577 -25.70 5.87 -3.03
CA ILE A 577 -25.49 4.73 -2.13
C ILE A 577 -26.36 3.54 -2.55
N SER A 578 -27.66 3.74 -2.79
CA SER A 578 -28.57 2.66 -3.18
C SER A 578 -28.21 2.05 -4.55
N THR A 579 -27.63 2.84 -5.47
CA THR A 579 -27.17 2.37 -6.77
C THR A 579 -25.82 1.62 -6.68
N VAL A 580 -24.88 2.09 -5.85
CA VAL A 580 -23.53 1.50 -5.71
C VAL A 580 -23.51 0.27 -4.79
N THR A 581 -24.39 0.20 -3.78
CA THR A 581 -24.40 -0.87 -2.76
C THR A 581 -25.70 -1.68 -2.70
N GLY A 582 -26.72 -1.32 -3.49
CA GLY A 582 -27.99 -2.02 -3.58
C GLY A 582 -28.86 -1.88 -2.32
N ARG A 583 -29.86 -2.76 -2.19
CA ARG A 583 -30.79 -2.77 -1.03
C ARG A 583 -30.10 -2.92 0.33
N SER A 584 -28.89 -3.47 0.38
CA SER A 584 -28.11 -3.63 1.62
C SER A 584 -27.52 -2.31 2.13
N GLY A 585 -27.20 -1.36 1.23
CA GLY A 585 -26.66 -0.06 1.61
C GLY A 585 -27.65 0.80 2.39
N ALA A 586 -28.92 0.74 2.02
CA ALA A 586 -29.99 1.45 2.72
C ALA A 586 -30.07 1.05 4.21
N LEU A 587 -29.84 -0.23 4.56
CA LEU A 587 -29.82 -0.70 5.95
C LEU A 587 -28.59 -0.21 6.73
N LEU A 588 -27.44 -0.12 6.06
CA LEU A 588 -26.21 0.41 6.65
C LEU A 588 -26.34 1.92 6.92
N PHE A 589 -26.90 2.66 5.96
CA PHE A 589 -27.25 4.07 6.13
C PHE A 589 -28.27 4.27 7.26
N LEU A 590 -29.30 3.42 7.34
CA LEU A 590 -30.28 3.47 8.43
C LEU A 590 -29.60 3.24 9.79
N ALA A 591 -28.72 2.23 9.89
CA ALA A 591 -27.96 1.95 11.11
C ALA A 591 -27.08 3.13 11.53
N PHE A 592 -26.39 3.79 10.59
CA PHE A 592 -25.60 4.98 10.86
C PHE A 592 -26.45 6.21 11.21
N HIS A 593 -27.62 6.38 10.61
CA HIS A 593 -28.52 7.49 10.92
C HIS A 593 -29.16 7.34 12.32
N PHE A 594 -29.44 6.11 12.74
CA PHE A 594 -29.90 5.78 14.09
C PHE A 594 -28.77 5.51 15.10
N PHE A 595 -27.50 5.59 14.71
CA PHE A 595 -26.34 5.40 15.61
C PHE A 595 -26.40 6.22 16.91
N PRO A 596 -26.75 7.53 16.93
CA PRO A 596 -26.82 8.29 18.17
C PRO A 596 -28.01 7.94 19.08
N ILE A 597 -28.96 7.14 18.59
CA ILE A 597 -30.18 6.71 19.32
C ILE A 597 -30.08 5.24 19.74
N LEU A 598 -29.31 4.42 19.01
CA LEU A 598 -29.16 3.00 19.23
C LEU A 598 -28.08 2.67 20.27
N PRO A 599 -28.33 1.77 21.24
CA PRO A 599 -27.28 1.21 22.08
C PRO A 599 -26.17 0.60 21.24
N PHE A 600 -24.91 0.85 21.62
CA PHE A 600 -23.73 0.44 20.85
C PHE A 600 -23.69 -1.06 20.49
N TRP A 601 -24.22 -1.93 21.35
CA TRP A 601 -24.33 -3.38 21.08
C TRP A 601 -25.36 -3.71 19.99
N LEU A 602 -26.46 -2.96 19.87
CA LEU A 602 -27.45 -3.13 18.81
C LEU A 602 -26.93 -2.58 17.48
N PHE A 603 -26.25 -1.42 17.52
CA PHE A 603 -25.59 -0.87 16.34
C PHE A 603 -24.51 -1.81 15.80
N THR A 604 -23.61 -2.32 16.65
CA THR A 604 -22.54 -3.24 16.22
C THR A 604 -23.08 -4.58 15.72
N THR A 605 -24.20 -5.09 16.25
CA THR A 605 -24.83 -6.32 15.72
C THR A 605 -25.58 -6.09 14.40
N ILE A 606 -26.26 -4.95 14.22
CA ILE A 606 -26.91 -4.58 12.94
C ILE A 606 -25.84 -4.32 11.87
N THR A 607 -24.87 -3.45 12.16
CA THR A 607 -23.75 -3.15 11.24
C THR A 607 -22.93 -4.40 10.94
N GLY A 608 -22.66 -5.24 11.94
CA GLY A 608 -21.99 -6.53 11.77
C GLY A 608 -22.76 -7.51 10.88
N THR A 609 -24.09 -7.63 11.04
CA THR A 609 -24.91 -8.50 10.16
C THR A 609 -25.08 -7.93 8.76
N VAL A 610 -25.16 -6.60 8.58
CA VAL A 610 -25.21 -5.96 7.26
C VAL A 610 -23.85 -6.08 6.54
N ILE A 611 -22.73 -5.89 7.24
CA ILE A 611 -21.37 -6.12 6.70
C ILE A 611 -21.19 -7.60 6.35
N THR A 612 -21.53 -8.53 7.24
CA THR A 612 -21.46 -9.98 6.96
C THR A 612 -22.32 -10.37 5.76
N ARG A 613 -23.51 -9.77 5.62
CA ARG A 613 -24.41 -9.98 4.48
C ARG A 613 -23.90 -9.33 3.20
N LEU A 614 -23.26 -8.17 3.27
CA LEU A 614 -22.62 -7.50 2.13
C LEU A 614 -21.41 -8.28 1.65
N ILE A 615 -20.55 -8.74 2.55
CA ILE A 615 -19.47 -9.70 2.27
C ILE A 615 -20.09 -10.92 1.57
N TRP A 616 -21.11 -11.56 2.17
CA TRP A 616 -21.76 -12.74 1.59
C TRP A 616 -22.44 -12.51 0.23
N SER A 617 -22.96 -11.30 -0.05
CA SER A 617 -23.69 -11.01 -1.30
C SER A 617 -22.85 -10.37 -2.41
N LYS A 618 -21.82 -9.57 -2.07
CA LYS A 618 -20.89 -8.96 -3.04
C LYS A 618 -19.62 -9.80 -3.27
N PHE A 619 -19.37 -10.83 -2.46
CA PHE A 619 -18.24 -11.72 -2.70
C PHE A 619 -18.42 -12.50 -4.01
N GLU A 620 -17.80 -11.99 -5.06
CA GLU A 620 -17.15 -12.85 -6.06
C GLU A 620 -16.13 -13.78 -5.41
N LEU A 621 -15.61 -13.47 -4.21
CA LEU A 621 -14.97 -14.48 -3.36
C LEU A 621 -15.89 -15.69 -3.07
N GLY A 622 -17.21 -15.59 -3.14
CA GLY A 622 -18.10 -16.75 -3.05
C GLY A 622 -18.01 -17.65 -4.29
N LYS A 623 -17.65 -17.07 -5.45
CA LYS A 623 -17.24 -17.80 -6.66
C LYS A 623 -15.79 -18.23 -6.60
N GLU A 624 -14.85 -17.38 -6.20
CA GLU A 624 -13.40 -17.69 -6.18
C GLU A 624 -12.99 -18.62 -5.04
N VAL A 625 -13.61 -18.53 -3.86
CA VAL A 625 -13.47 -19.52 -2.78
C VAL A 625 -14.17 -20.82 -3.18
N ARG A 626 -15.30 -20.79 -3.93
CA ARG A 626 -15.80 -22.01 -4.59
C ARG A 626 -14.80 -22.53 -5.63
N LYS A 627 -14.19 -21.68 -6.44
CA LYS A 627 -13.21 -22.04 -7.48
C LYS A 627 -11.88 -22.56 -6.91
N ARG A 628 -11.53 -22.17 -5.68
CA ARG A 628 -10.36 -22.67 -4.94
C ARG A 628 -10.66 -23.89 -4.07
N ILE A 629 -11.88 -24.04 -3.52
CA ILE A 629 -12.29 -25.21 -2.72
C ILE A 629 -12.78 -26.37 -3.60
N ILE A 630 -13.45 -26.07 -4.71
CA ILE A 630 -14.10 -27.03 -5.62
C ILE A 630 -13.25 -27.21 -6.90
N GLY A 631 -12.21 -26.38 -7.12
CA GLY A 631 -11.44 -26.35 -8.37
C GLY A 631 -12.11 -25.45 -9.42
N SER A 632 -11.48 -25.32 -10.60
CA SER A 632 -12.11 -24.56 -11.69
C SER A 632 -13.47 -25.17 -12.03
N PHE A 633 -14.42 -24.34 -12.44
CA PHE A 633 -15.76 -24.83 -12.79
C PHE A 633 -15.71 -25.70 -14.05
N ASP A 634 -14.75 -25.42 -14.93
CA ASP A 634 -14.60 -26.05 -16.23
C ASP A 634 -13.73 -27.32 -16.20
N GLU A 635 -12.69 -27.42 -15.38
CA GLU A 635 -11.82 -28.60 -15.30
C GLU A 635 -11.98 -29.36 -13.97
N LEU A 636 -12.07 -30.69 -14.03
CA LEU A 636 -11.95 -31.52 -12.84
C LEU A 636 -10.47 -31.85 -12.58
N PRO A 637 -9.94 -31.60 -11.36
CA PRO A 637 -8.61 -32.08 -10.99
C PRO A 637 -8.51 -33.60 -11.14
N GLN A 638 -7.38 -34.12 -11.62
CA GLN A 638 -7.18 -35.58 -11.81
C GLN A 638 -7.50 -36.39 -10.54
N GLN A 639 -7.15 -35.86 -9.36
CA GLN A 639 -7.50 -36.48 -8.07
C GLN A 639 -9.02 -36.54 -7.81
N GLU A 640 -9.80 -35.53 -8.24
CA GLU A 640 -11.26 -35.55 -8.14
C GLU A 640 -11.86 -36.55 -9.13
N ILE A 641 -11.28 -36.65 -10.34
CA ILE A 641 -11.66 -37.65 -11.35
C ILE A 641 -11.43 -39.07 -10.81
N GLU A 642 -10.27 -39.39 -10.23
CA GLU A 642 -9.99 -40.71 -9.64
C GLU A 642 -10.93 -41.04 -8.47
N GLN A 643 -11.29 -40.05 -7.65
CA GLN A 643 -12.28 -40.22 -6.58
C GLN A 643 -13.68 -40.50 -7.14
N ILE A 644 -14.11 -39.79 -8.18
CA ILE A 644 -15.40 -40.04 -8.84
C ILE A 644 -15.40 -41.43 -9.51
N LYS A 645 -14.34 -41.79 -10.25
CA LYS A 645 -14.15 -43.12 -10.85
C LYS A 645 -14.19 -44.24 -9.81
N THR A 646 -13.60 -44.05 -8.63
CA THR A 646 -13.69 -45.03 -7.54
C THR A 646 -15.07 -45.07 -6.89
N LEU A 647 -15.79 -43.95 -6.73
CA LEU A 647 -17.18 -43.93 -6.26
C LEU A 647 -18.13 -44.64 -7.24
N MET A 648 -17.92 -44.50 -8.54
CA MET A 648 -18.61 -45.24 -9.60
C MET A 648 -18.30 -46.73 -9.52
N LYS A 649 -17.00 -47.11 -9.55
CA LYS A 649 -16.54 -48.51 -9.56
C LYS A 649 -16.94 -49.32 -8.32
N TYR A 650 -17.06 -48.70 -7.15
CA TYR A 650 -17.45 -49.37 -5.91
C TYR A 650 -18.93 -49.17 -5.53
N GLU A 651 -19.72 -48.63 -6.46
CA GLU A 651 -21.16 -48.39 -6.27
C GLU A 651 -21.50 -47.65 -4.96
N LYS A 652 -20.79 -46.56 -4.66
CA LYS A 652 -20.88 -45.84 -3.36
C LYS A 652 -21.84 -44.65 -3.32
N PHE A 653 -22.64 -44.41 -4.37
CA PHE A 653 -23.68 -43.39 -4.38
C PHE A 653 -24.95 -43.90 -3.64
N PRO A 654 -25.61 -43.04 -2.86
CA PRO A 654 -26.84 -43.37 -2.15
C PRO A 654 -28.07 -43.18 -3.05
N VAL A 655 -29.22 -43.70 -2.66
CA VAL A 655 -30.47 -43.60 -3.46
C VAL A 655 -30.85 -42.13 -3.71
N GLU A 656 -30.68 -41.25 -2.72
CA GLU A 656 -31.02 -39.83 -2.79
C GLU A 656 -30.23 -39.08 -3.89
N PHE A 657 -29.04 -39.55 -4.24
CA PHE A 657 -28.25 -39.00 -5.34
C PHE A 657 -28.91 -39.30 -6.70
N PHE A 658 -29.33 -40.55 -6.90
CA PHE A 658 -30.03 -40.97 -8.13
C PHE A 658 -31.41 -40.34 -8.27
N GLU A 659 -32.15 -40.20 -7.17
CA GLU A 659 -33.43 -39.48 -7.14
C GLU A 659 -33.28 -38.01 -7.55
N THR A 660 -32.20 -37.36 -7.09
CA THR A 660 -31.86 -35.97 -7.47
C THR A 660 -31.55 -35.86 -8.96
N LEU A 661 -30.79 -36.82 -9.51
CA LEU A 661 -30.47 -36.89 -10.93
C LEU A 661 -31.69 -37.19 -11.81
N ALA A 662 -32.51 -38.18 -11.44
CA ALA A 662 -33.69 -38.57 -12.21
C ALA A 662 -34.78 -37.47 -12.25
N ARG A 663 -34.78 -36.53 -11.30
CA ARG A 663 -35.61 -35.31 -11.32
C ARG A 663 -35.12 -34.24 -12.30
N ASN A 664 -33.87 -34.29 -12.76
CA ASN A 664 -33.35 -33.34 -13.74
C ASN A 664 -33.90 -33.67 -15.13
N SER A 665 -34.55 -32.72 -15.79
CA SER A 665 -35.22 -32.96 -17.08
C SER A 665 -34.31 -33.53 -18.16
N LYS A 666 -33.06 -33.07 -18.25
CA LYS A 666 -32.08 -33.51 -19.26
C LYS A 666 -31.54 -34.91 -19.01
N VAL A 667 -31.43 -35.30 -17.74
CA VAL A 667 -31.05 -36.67 -17.34
C VAL A 667 -32.25 -37.59 -17.52
N SER A 668 -33.45 -37.15 -17.13
CA SER A 668 -34.68 -37.94 -17.25
C SER A 668 -35.02 -38.34 -18.69
N SER A 669 -34.70 -37.50 -19.69
CA SER A 669 -34.87 -37.87 -21.10
C SER A 669 -33.91 -38.97 -21.52
N GLU A 670 -32.65 -38.91 -21.09
CA GLU A 670 -31.66 -39.95 -21.41
C GLU A 670 -31.99 -41.28 -20.72
N LEU A 671 -32.44 -41.22 -19.46
CA LEU A 671 -32.96 -42.38 -18.74
C LEU A 671 -34.20 -42.99 -19.43
N CYS A 672 -35.10 -42.18 -19.99
CA CYS A 672 -36.23 -42.70 -20.76
C CYS A 672 -35.77 -43.43 -22.03
N ASN A 673 -34.80 -42.88 -22.77
CA ASN A 673 -34.20 -43.54 -23.94
C ASN A 673 -33.53 -44.87 -23.54
N HIS A 674 -32.85 -44.91 -22.40
CA HIS A 674 -32.19 -46.12 -21.91
C HIS A 674 -33.19 -47.18 -21.42
N LEU A 675 -34.30 -46.77 -20.79
CA LEU A 675 -35.41 -47.66 -20.42
C LEU A 675 -36.13 -48.23 -21.65
N GLU A 676 -36.31 -47.44 -22.70
CA GLU A 676 -36.87 -47.89 -23.98
C GLU A 676 -36.00 -48.98 -24.65
N GLN A 677 -34.68 -48.93 -24.44
CA GLN A 677 -33.73 -49.94 -24.93
C GLN A 677 -33.65 -51.20 -24.05
N ASN A 678 -34.17 -51.17 -22.80
CA ASN A 678 -33.97 -52.23 -21.81
C ASN A 678 -35.32 -52.69 -21.21
N GLU A 679 -36.08 -53.46 -22.01
CA GLU A 679 -37.41 -53.97 -21.63
C GLU A 679 -37.40 -54.79 -20.33
N GLU A 680 -36.32 -55.52 -20.04
CA GLU A 680 -36.17 -56.29 -18.79
C GLU A 680 -36.09 -55.37 -17.56
N LEU A 681 -35.33 -54.28 -17.63
CA LEU A 681 -35.23 -53.30 -16.56
C LEU A 681 -36.58 -52.60 -16.32
N VAL A 682 -37.32 -52.31 -17.39
CA VAL A 682 -38.68 -51.76 -17.30
C VAL A 682 -39.63 -52.75 -16.61
N LYS A 683 -39.55 -54.05 -16.90
CA LYS A 683 -40.33 -55.09 -16.22
C LYS A 683 -40.01 -55.16 -14.73
N LEU A 684 -38.73 -55.11 -14.35
CA LEU A 684 -38.29 -55.09 -12.94
C LEU A 684 -38.78 -53.84 -12.20
N ILE A 685 -38.63 -52.65 -12.80
CA ILE A 685 -39.12 -51.39 -12.22
C ILE A 685 -40.65 -51.41 -12.08
N LEU A 686 -41.39 -51.89 -13.08
CA LEU A 686 -42.85 -52.04 -12.99
C LEU A 686 -43.27 -53.05 -11.93
N GLN A 687 -42.53 -54.15 -11.76
CA GLN A 687 -42.79 -55.14 -10.70
C GLN A 687 -42.64 -54.52 -9.31
N GLU A 688 -41.61 -53.71 -9.06
CA GLU A 688 -41.44 -52.99 -7.79
C GLU A 688 -42.49 -51.90 -7.57
N ILE A 689 -42.83 -51.11 -8.60
CA ILE A 689 -43.89 -50.08 -8.51
C ILE A 689 -45.24 -50.71 -8.16
N LYS A 690 -45.58 -51.86 -8.75
CA LYS A 690 -46.84 -52.58 -8.49
C LYS A 690 -46.97 -53.12 -7.07
N GLN A 691 -45.88 -53.19 -6.29
CA GLN A 691 -45.99 -53.52 -4.85
C GLN A 691 -46.71 -52.40 -4.06
N ASN A 692 -46.85 -51.20 -4.63
CA ASN A 692 -47.69 -50.15 -4.07
C ASN A 692 -49.12 -50.23 -4.67
N PRO A 693 -50.14 -50.61 -3.88
CA PRO A 693 -51.50 -50.81 -4.40
C PRO A 693 -52.12 -49.53 -4.98
N VAL A 694 -51.73 -48.35 -4.48
CA VAL A 694 -52.22 -47.06 -4.99
C VAL A 694 -51.70 -46.77 -6.40
N VAL A 695 -50.46 -47.19 -6.71
CA VAL A 695 -49.87 -46.98 -8.03
C VAL A 695 -50.27 -48.09 -8.99
N GLU A 696 -50.46 -49.32 -8.50
CA GLU A 696 -51.06 -50.41 -9.28
C GLU A 696 -52.48 -50.04 -9.77
N GLU A 697 -53.32 -49.49 -8.88
CA GLU A 697 -54.65 -49.00 -9.26
C GLU A 697 -54.56 -47.91 -10.35
N GLN A 698 -53.71 -46.90 -10.18
CA GLN A 698 -53.52 -45.82 -11.17
C GLN A 698 -53.01 -46.32 -12.52
N LEU A 699 -52.11 -47.32 -12.53
CA LEU A 699 -51.60 -47.96 -13.75
C LEU A 699 -52.69 -48.82 -14.42
N SER A 700 -53.50 -49.54 -13.64
CA SER A 700 -54.60 -50.37 -14.17
C SER A 700 -55.72 -49.54 -14.82
N GLN A 701 -55.99 -48.35 -14.27
CA GLN A 701 -56.99 -47.42 -14.82
C GLN A 701 -56.50 -46.70 -16.08
N ASN A 702 -55.19 -46.71 -16.38
CA ASN A 702 -54.59 -46.01 -17.51
C ASN A 702 -53.49 -46.85 -18.19
N GLU A 703 -53.90 -47.88 -18.92
CA GLU A 703 -52.99 -48.75 -19.71
C GLU A 703 -52.08 -47.94 -20.67
N GLN A 704 -52.57 -46.81 -21.18
CA GLN A 704 -51.79 -45.86 -22.02
C GLN A 704 -50.74 -45.04 -21.26
N LEU A 705 -50.79 -44.97 -19.93
CA LEU A 705 -49.74 -44.36 -19.10
C LEU A 705 -48.68 -45.39 -18.71
N ALA A 706 -49.04 -46.67 -18.63
CA ALA A 706 -48.10 -47.77 -18.37
C ALA A 706 -47.09 -47.97 -19.51
N THR A 707 -47.39 -47.52 -20.73
CA THR A 707 -46.46 -47.53 -21.88
C THR A 707 -45.59 -46.28 -21.98
N GLN A 708 -45.80 -45.26 -21.13
CA GLN A 708 -45.00 -44.04 -21.14
C GLN A 708 -43.82 -44.15 -20.17
N TYR A 709 -42.61 -44.44 -20.67
CA TYR A 709 -41.39 -44.54 -19.84
C TYR A 709 -41.17 -43.36 -18.89
N LYS A 710 -41.54 -42.15 -19.32
CA LYS A 710 -41.50 -40.92 -18.51
C LYS A 710 -42.45 -40.95 -17.31
N TYR A 711 -43.61 -41.59 -17.45
CA TYR A 711 -44.56 -41.80 -16.35
C TYR A 711 -44.04 -42.88 -15.39
N ILE A 712 -43.54 -44.00 -15.93
CA ILE A 712 -42.91 -45.09 -15.14
C ILE A 712 -41.76 -44.55 -14.28
N LEU A 713 -40.80 -43.83 -14.90
CA LEU A 713 -39.66 -43.23 -14.20
C LEU A 713 -40.11 -42.23 -13.12
N LYS A 714 -41.14 -41.41 -13.40
CA LYS A 714 -41.69 -40.46 -12.42
C LYS A 714 -42.33 -41.19 -11.22
N GLN A 715 -43.08 -42.26 -11.47
CA GLN A 715 -43.69 -43.05 -10.40
C GLN A 715 -42.65 -43.83 -9.61
N PHE A 716 -41.61 -44.37 -10.25
CA PHE A 716 -40.48 -45.00 -9.57
C PHE A 716 -39.82 -44.04 -8.58
N VAL A 717 -39.42 -42.84 -9.04
CA VAL A 717 -38.81 -41.81 -8.17
C VAL A 717 -39.77 -41.34 -7.07
N LEU A 718 -41.08 -41.28 -7.33
CA LEU A 718 -42.05 -40.95 -6.28
C LEU A 718 -42.14 -42.07 -5.22
N PHE A 719 -42.11 -43.33 -5.66
CA PHE A 719 -42.17 -44.49 -4.78
C PHE A 719 -40.92 -44.62 -3.89
N THR A 720 -39.72 -44.48 -4.45
CA THR A 720 -38.48 -44.57 -3.65
C THR A 720 -38.35 -43.41 -2.66
N THR A 721 -38.75 -42.20 -3.06
CA THR A 721 -38.69 -41.01 -2.20
C THR A 721 -39.74 -41.01 -1.07
N THR A 722 -40.85 -41.72 -1.24
CA THR A 722 -41.89 -41.88 -0.20
C THR A 722 -41.68 -43.11 0.69
N SER A 723 -40.85 -44.08 0.26
CA SER A 723 -40.50 -45.26 1.06
C SER A 723 -39.59 -44.89 2.24
N THR A 724 -40.18 -44.81 3.44
CA THR A 724 -39.48 -44.52 4.70
C THR A 724 -38.65 -45.70 5.24
N ASN A 725 -38.84 -46.93 4.73
CA ASN A 725 -38.06 -48.08 5.19
C ASN A 725 -36.67 -48.12 4.53
N ASN A 726 -35.62 -47.95 5.34
CA ASN A 726 -34.22 -48.02 4.92
C ASN A 726 -33.83 -49.38 4.30
N GLU A 727 -34.47 -50.48 4.68
CA GLU A 727 -34.20 -51.81 4.09
C GLU A 727 -34.58 -51.86 2.61
N ASN A 728 -35.69 -51.22 2.24
CA ASN A 728 -36.15 -51.16 0.85
C ASN A 728 -35.28 -50.22 0.01
N LYS A 729 -34.71 -49.14 0.59
CA LYS A 729 -33.72 -48.30 -0.11
C LYS A 729 -32.48 -49.10 -0.53
N GLY A 730 -32.03 -50.05 0.30
CA GLY A 730 -30.96 -50.97 -0.06
C GLY A 730 -31.29 -51.80 -1.31
N LYS A 731 -32.55 -52.22 -1.46
CA LYS A 731 -33.03 -52.91 -2.67
C LYS A 731 -33.05 -51.96 -3.87
N PHE A 732 -33.72 -50.80 -3.81
CA PHE A 732 -33.83 -49.91 -4.97
C PHE A 732 -32.48 -49.38 -5.49
N LYS A 733 -31.43 -49.40 -4.66
CA LYS A 733 -30.07 -49.03 -5.07
C LYS A 733 -29.57 -49.79 -6.30
N HIS A 734 -29.77 -51.12 -6.41
CA HIS A 734 -29.25 -51.86 -7.57
C HIS A 734 -29.98 -51.47 -8.87
N LEU A 735 -31.31 -51.33 -8.83
CA LEU A 735 -32.11 -50.85 -9.96
C LEU A 735 -31.68 -49.44 -10.43
N TYR A 736 -31.33 -48.55 -9.49
CA TYR A 736 -30.75 -47.26 -9.86
C TYR A 736 -29.36 -47.39 -10.50
N TYR A 737 -28.51 -48.30 -10.02
CA TYR A 737 -27.21 -48.54 -10.64
C TYR A 737 -27.34 -49.10 -12.06
N ASP A 738 -28.20 -50.09 -12.29
CA ASP A 738 -28.45 -50.64 -13.62
C ASP A 738 -29.06 -49.59 -14.56
N MET A 739 -30.02 -48.78 -14.08
CA MET A 739 -30.63 -47.70 -14.87
C MET A 739 -29.67 -46.56 -15.23
N PHE A 740 -28.63 -46.31 -14.43
CA PHE A 740 -27.58 -45.32 -14.73
C PHE A 740 -26.31 -45.94 -15.34
N ARG A 741 -26.24 -47.26 -15.50
CA ARG A 741 -25.02 -48.01 -15.88
C ARG A 741 -24.42 -47.53 -17.19
N SER A 742 -25.22 -47.53 -18.26
CA SER A 742 -24.78 -47.06 -19.57
C SER A 742 -24.40 -45.57 -19.56
N MET A 743 -25.11 -44.74 -18.78
CA MET A 743 -24.74 -43.33 -18.62
C MET A 743 -23.37 -43.18 -17.95
N PHE A 744 -23.06 -44.00 -16.93
CA PHE A 744 -21.78 -43.98 -16.21
C PHE A 744 -20.62 -44.53 -17.04
N GLU A 745 -20.83 -45.59 -17.83
CA GLU A 745 -19.84 -46.11 -18.78
C GLU A 745 -19.47 -45.06 -19.83
N ASN A 746 -20.46 -44.37 -20.40
CA ASN A 746 -20.26 -43.26 -21.32
C ASN A 746 -19.61 -42.03 -20.63
N LEU A 747 -19.87 -41.81 -19.34
CA LEU A 747 -19.30 -40.68 -18.59
C LEU A 747 -17.80 -40.82 -18.34
N ASP A 748 -17.28 -42.04 -18.24
CA ASP A 748 -15.89 -42.28 -17.81
C ASP A 748 -14.82 -41.65 -18.73
N GLY A 749 -15.11 -41.61 -20.04
CA GLY A 749 -14.30 -40.91 -21.04
C GLY A 749 -14.58 -39.40 -21.12
N LEU A 750 -15.77 -38.96 -20.69
CA LEU A 750 -16.18 -37.56 -20.67
C LEU A 750 -15.65 -36.79 -19.45
N LEU A 751 -15.31 -37.47 -18.34
CA LEU A 751 -14.75 -36.83 -17.13
C LEU A 751 -13.42 -36.09 -17.36
N LEU A 752 -12.73 -36.34 -18.48
CA LEU A 752 -11.51 -35.65 -18.91
C LEU A 752 -11.77 -34.38 -19.74
N GLN A 753 -13.03 -34.12 -20.13
CA GLN A 753 -13.42 -32.97 -20.95
C GLN A 753 -13.90 -31.80 -20.08
N GLU A 754 -13.77 -30.58 -20.60
CA GLU A 754 -14.20 -29.37 -19.91
C GLU A 754 -15.73 -29.34 -19.72
N LEU A 755 -16.22 -28.92 -18.55
CA LEU A 755 -17.62 -29.06 -18.13
C LEU A 755 -18.63 -28.43 -19.12
N HIS A 756 -18.23 -27.36 -19.81
CA HIS A 756 -19.06 -26.68 -20.81
C HIS A 756 -19.08 -27.38 -22.19
N SER A 757 -18.11 -28.25 -22.47
CA SER A 757 -18.05 -29.09 -23.67
C SER A 757 -18.88 -30.39 -23.56
N LEU A 758 -19.26 -30.74 -22.33
CA LEU A 758 -20.03 -31.96 -22.04
C LEU A 758 -21.42 -31.98 -22.70
N PRO A 759 -21.93 -33.17 -23.08
CA PRO A 759 -23.32 -33.36 -23.47
C PRO A 759 -24.31 -32.78 -22.45
N PRO A 760 -25.49 -32.27 -22.88
CA PRO A 760 -26.46 -31.62 -21.99
C PRO A 760 -26.95 -32.47 -20.81
N TRP A 761 -26.91 -33.80 -20.92
CA TRP A 761 -27.21 -34.75 -19.84
C TRP A 761 -26.02 -35.00 -18.91
N ALA A 762 -24.79 -34.91 -19.40
CA ALA A 762 -23.57 -35.24 -18.65
C ALA A 762 -23.19 -34.14 -17.66
N ALA A 763 -23.28 -32.87 -18.05
CA ALA A 763 -22.99 -31.73 -17.17
C ALA A 763 -23.73 -31.76 -15.80
N PRO A 764 -25.06 -32.02 -15.71
CA PRO A 764 -25.73 -32.16 -14.42
C PRO A 764 -25.33 -33.43 -13.65
N VAL A 765 -25.00 -34.54 -14.33
CA VAL A 765 -24.50 -35.77 -13.67
C VAL A 765 -23.15 -35.51 -13.02
N VAL A 766 -22.20 -34.93 -13.74
CA VAL A 766 -20.89 -34.53 -13.20
C VAL A 766 -21.07 -33.53 -12.06
N SER A 767 -21.96 -32.54 -12.20
CA SER A 767 -22.21 -31.54 -11.15
C SER A 767 -22.68 -32.15 -9.83
N GLU A 768 -23.63 -33.11 -9.85
CA GLU A 768 -24.03 -33.82 -8.63
C GLU A 768 -22.94 -34.78 -8.13
N MET A 769 -22.17 -35.42 -9.01
CA MET A 769 -21.05 -36.27 -8.60
C MET A 769 -19.99 -35.47 -7.82
N ARG A 770 -19.63 -34.27 -8.31
CA ARG A 770 -18.72 -33.34 -7.59
C ARG A 770 -19.31 -32.93 -6.24
N LYS A 771 -20.59 -32.56 -6.17
CA LYS A 771 -21.28 -32.22 -4.91
C LYS A 771 -21.28 -33.39 -3.91
N TYR A 772 -21.52 -34.61 -4.38
CA TYR A 772 -21.52 -35.80 -3.53
C TYR A 772 -20.10 -36.15 -3.06
N ASN A 773 -19.11 -36.16 -3.97
CA ASN A 773 -17.72 -36.40 -3.63
C ASN A 773 -17.21 -35.37 -2.61
N LEU A 774 -17.53 -34.09 -2.82
CA LEU A 774 -17.27 -33.02 -1.84
C LEU A 774 -17.93 -33.33 -0.48
N LYS A 775 -19.21 -33.74 -0.46
CA LYS A 775 -19.92 -34.07 0.79
C LYS A 775 -19.31 -35.27 1.51
N ALA A 776 -18.90 -36.32 0.79
CA ALA A 776 -18.26 -37.52 1.34
C ALA A 776 -16.86 -37.22 1.87
N ASN A 777 -16.07 -36.41 1.17
CA ASN A 777 -14.72 -36.02 1.58
C ASN A 777 -14.71 -34.89 2.61
N ARG A 778 -15.79 -34.11 2.76
CA ARG A 778 -15.91 -33.04 3.77
C ARG A 778 -15.85 -33.57 5.20
N THR A 779 -16.31 -34.80 5.45
CA THR A 779 -16.10 -35.49 6.73
C THR A 779 -14.64 -35.90 6.99
N ALA A 780 -13.80 -35.95 5.95
CA ALA A 780 -12.36 -36.20 6.03
C ALA A 780 -11.49 -34.92 5.96
N MET A 781 -12.08 -33.74 5.65
CA MET A 781 -11.37 -32.47 5.72
C MET A 781 -11.01 -32.16 7.19
N THR A 782 -9.75 -32.43 7.54
CA THR A 782 -9.19 -32.08 8.85
C THR A 782 -9.32 -30.59 9.15
N LYS A 783 -9.38 -30.23 10.44
CA LYS A 783 -9.44 -28.83 10.90
C LYS A 783 -8.39 -27.92 10.23
N LYS A 784 -7.24 -28.49 9.86
CA LYS A 784 -6.16 -27.82 9.12
C LYS A 784 -6.60 -27.28 7.75
N VAL A 785 -7.43 -28.00 6.99
CA VAL A 785 -7.95 -27.52 5.69
C VAL A 785 -8.94 -26.38 5.90
N TYR A 786 -9.82 -26.50 6.92
CA TYR A 786 -10.70 -25.40 7.31
C TYR A 786 -9.93 -24.16 7.78
N CYS A 787 -8.88 -24.31 8.58
CA CYS A 787 -7.99 -23.20 8.95
C CYS A 787 -7.29 -22.59 7.75
N ASN A 788 -6.76 -23.39 6.82
CA ASN A 788 -6.10 -22.87 5.62
C ASN A 788 -7.07 -22.11 4.71
N ILE A 789 -8.28 -22.63 4.50
CA ILE A 789 -9.35 -21.93 3.78
C ILE A 789 -9.73 -20.62 4.50
N PHE A 790 -9.84 -20.65 5.83
CA PHE A 790 -10.16 -19.45 6.61
C PHE A 790 -9.04 -18.41 6.51
N LEU A 791 -7.78 -18.82 6.58
CA LEU A 791 -6.60 -17.97 6.39
C LEU A 791 -6.51 -17.43 4.96
N ASP A 792 -6.79 -18.22 3.93
CA ASP A 792 -6.83 -17.76 2.53
C ASP A 792 -8.07 -16.91 2.21
N VAL A 793 -9.13 -16.95 3.02
CA VAL A 793 -10.25 -15.96 3.01
C VAL A 793 -9.89 -14.70 3.81
N TYR A 794 -9.06 -14.83 4.84
CA TYR A 794 -8.44 -13.72 5.57
C TYR A 794 -7.37 -13.01 4.73
N ARG A 795 -6.81 -13.65 3.71
CA ARG A 795 -5.77 -13.09 2.85
C ARG A 795 -6.27 -11.96 1.93
N PRO A 796 -7.50 -12.03 1.36
CA PRO A 796 -8.20 -10.87 0.83
C PRO A 796 -8.64 -9.85 1.89
N TRP A 797 -8.80 -10.23 3.16
CA TRP A 797 -8.96 -9.24 4.24
C TRP A 797 -7.66 -8.44 4.41
N ASN A 798 -6.51 -9.08 4.27
CA ASN A 798 -5.23 -8.37 4.13
C ASN A 798 -5.15 -7.51 2.86
N PHE A 799 -5.84 -7.83 1.75
CA PHE A 799 -5.94 -6.92 0.59
C PHE A 799 -6.76 -5.65 0.90
N PHE A 800 -7.69 -5.71 1.87
CA PHE A 800 -8.34 -4.50 2.43
C PHE A 800 -7.45 -3.76 3.45
N SER A 801 -6.36 -4.36 3.95
CA SER A 801 -5.36 -3.70 4.80
C SER A 801 -4.05 -3.34 4.08
N ASP A 802 -3.82 -3.86 2.87
CA ASP A 802 -2.68 -3.50 2.03
C ASP A 802 -3.02 -2.25 1.22
N ASN A 803 -2.11 -1.27 1.20
CA ASN A 803 -2.32 0.05 0.59
C ASN A 803 -2.70 0.01 -0.91
N THR A 804 -2.55 -1.15 -1.58
CA THR A 804 -2.89 -1.35 -2.98
C THR A 804 -4.37 -1.10 -3.32
N MET A 805 -5.34 -1.52 -2.50
CA MET A 805 -6.75 -1.24 -2.80
C MET A 805 -7.01 0.27 -2.78
N MET A 806 -6.56 0.96 -1.73
CA MET A 806 -6.74 2.41 -1.62
C MET A 806 -6.05 3.13 -2.78
N ARG A 807 -4.87 2.70 -3.25
CA ARG A 807 -4.18 3.31 -4.41
C ARG A 807 -5.02 3.32 -5.68
N TYR A 808 -5.89 2.32 -5.89
CA TYR A 808 -6.84 2.33 -7.01
C TYR A 808 -8.09 3.19 -6.76
N VAL A 809 -8.53 3.31 -5.50
CA VAL A 809 -9.74 4.06 -5.14
C VAL A 809 -9.50 5.56 -4.99
N VAL A 810 -8.31 6.00 -4.54
CA VAL A 810 -7.96 7.43 -4.53
C VAL A 810 -7.96 7.95 -5.97
N PRO A 811 -8.79 8.95 -6.33
CA PRO A 811 -8.84 9.49 -7.69
C PRO A 811 -7.55 10.23 -8.04
N ASN A 812 -7.05 10.02 -9.26
CA ASN A 812 -5.90 10.74 -9.81
C ASN A 812 -6.41 11.71 -10.89
N PRO A 813 -6.39 13.03 -10.68
CA PRO A 813 -6.92 14.00 -11.63
C PRO A 813 -6.13 14.08 -12.95
N ARG A 814 -4.91 13.53 -13.02
CA ARG A 814 -4.11 13.47 -14.27
C ARG A 814 -4.51 12.30 -15.18
N THR A 815 -5.07 11.21 -14.63
CA THR A 815 -5.36 9.97 -15.39
C THR A 815 -6.83 9.54 -15.38
N ASP A 816 -7.62 9.96 -14.39
CA ASP A 816 -9.04 9.61 -14.28
C ASP A 816 -9.94 10.61 -15.01
N ASN A 817 -10.75 10.10 -15.93
CA ASN A 817 -11.87 10.85 -16.52
C ASN A 817 -12.83 11.36 -15.41
N ILE A 818 -13.49 12.50 -15.61
CA ILE A 818 -14.37 13.14 -14.60
C ILE A 818 -15.39 12.16 -13.99
N ILE A 819 -16.01 11.30 -14.80
CA ILE A 819 -16.98 10.28 -14.33
C ILE A 819 -16.31 9.26 -13.41
N THR A 820 -15.11 8.79 -13.76
CA THR A 820 -14.30 7.88 -12.94
C THR A 820 -13.87 8.55 -11.64
N CYS A 821 -13.48 9.82 -11.70
CA CYS A 821 -13.10 10.63 -10.54
C CYS A 821 -14.28 10.80 -9.56
N ILE A 822 -15.50 11.07 -10.06
CA ILE A 822 -16.72 11.14 -9.22
C ILE A 822 -17.03 9.78 -8.59
N LEU A 823 -16.97 8.68 -9.35
CA LEU A 823 -17.19 7.32 -8.84
C LEU A 823 -16.17 6.92 -7.76
N LYS A 824 -14.89 7.23 -7.99
CA LYS A 824 -13.79 7.03 -7.03
C LYS A 824 -13.99 7.86 -5.77
N ASN A 825 -14.32 9.15 -5.87
CA ASN A 825 -14.64 9.99 -4.72
C ASN A 825 -15.85 9.48 -3.91
N CYS A 826 -16.90 8.98 -4.57
CA CYS A 826 -18.05 8.40 -3.87
C CYS A 826 -17.68 7.10 -3.13
N LEU A 827 -16.81 6.27 -3.71
CA LEU A 827 -16.33 5.03 -3.08
C LEU A 827 -15.35 5.35 -1.93
N LEU A 828 -14.44 6.29 -2.13
CA LEU A 828 -13.49 6.79 -1.16
C LEU A 828 -14.20 7.37 0.08
N PHE A 829 -15.23 8.20 -0.11
CA PHE A 829 -16.02 8.75 1.00
C PHE A 829 -16.60 7.65 1.90
N VAL A 830 -17.04 6.52 1.33
CA VAL A 830 -17.55 5.39 2.12
C VAL A 830 -16.41 4.65 2.84
N LEU A 831 -15.22 4.56 2.25
CA LEU A 831 -14.06 3.93 2.86
C LEU A 831 -13.43 4.77 3.98
N LEU A 832 -13.48 6.10 3.90
CA LEU A 832 -12.95 7.00 4.94
C LEU A 832 -13.62 6.86 6.32
N PHE A 833 -14.82 6.26 6.40
CA PHE A 833 -15.42 5.87 7.69
C PHE A 833 -14.71 4.69 8.38
N VAL A 834 -13.71 4.06 7.73
CA VAL A 834 -12.85 3.03 8.30
C VAL A 834 -11.50 3.68 8.66
N PRO A 835 -11.12 3.78 9.95
CA PRO A 835 -9.93 4.53 10.38
C PRO A 835 -8.59 4.08 9.76
N ASN A 836 -8.48 2.83 9.32
CA ASN A 836 -7.29 2.37 8.61
C ASN A 836 -7.24 2.89 7.16
N CYS A 837 -8.39 3.05 6.50
CA CYS A 837 -8.45 3.58 5.14
C CYS A 837 -8.25 5.10 5.09
N GLU A 838 -8.55 5.81 6.18
CA GLU A 838 -8.22 7.23 6.36
C GLU A 838 -6.69 7.45 6.31
N ARG A 839 -5.93 6.74 7.15
CA ARG A 839 -4.45 6.80 7.13
C ARG A 839 -3.85 6.41 5.78
N GLN A 840 -4.40 5.39 5.12
CA GLN A 840 -3.95 4.98 3.80
C GLN A 840 -4.25 6.03 2.72
N PHE A 841 -5.39 6.71 2.82
CA PHE A 841 -5.74 7.80 1.91
C PHE A 841 -4.74 8.96 2.02
N GLU A 842 -4.38 9.34 3.24
CA GLU A 842 -3.36 10.37 3.52
C GLU A 842 -2.01 10.01 2.89
N GLU A 843 -1.49 8.80 3.18
CA GLU A 843 -0.23 8.28 2.63
C GLU A 843 -0.19 8.31 1.09
N ILE A 844 -1.32 8.00 0.43
CA ILE A 844 -1.42 7.95 -1.04
C ILE A 844 -1.57 9.34 -1.66
N ILE A 845 -2.22 10.28 -0.96
CA ILE A 845 -2.25 11.68 -1.40
C ILE A 845 -0.86 12.31 -1.26
N GLU A 846 -0.14 12.00 -0.18
CA GLU A 846 1.23 12.46 0.05
C GLU A 846 2.19 11.93 -1.02
N GLU A 847 2.17 10.61 -1.30
CA GLU A 847 2.94 9.99 -2.38
C GLU A 847 2.70 10.68 -3.74
N ARG A 848 1.43 10.95 -4.07
CA ARG A 848 1.09 11.64 -5.33
C ARG A 848 1.46 13.12 -5.36
N LEU A 849 1.40 13.83 -4.24
CA LEU A 849 1.89 15.21 -4.16
C LEU A 849 3.40 15.27 -4.41
N ILE A 850 4.15 14.27 -3.91
CA ILE A 850 5.58 14.13 -4.18
C ILE A 850 5.82 13.86 -5.68
N GLU A 851 5.13 12.87 -6.29
CA GLU A 851 5.21 12.60 -7.74
C GLU A 851 4.90 13.85 -8.58
N GLN A 852 3.86 14.62 -8.22
CA GLN A 852 3.50 15.85 -8.91
C GLN A 852 4.59 16.92 -8.84
N SER A 853 5.21 17.10 -7.66
CA SER A 853 6.31 18.06 -7.48
C SER A 853 7.56 17.69 -8.29
N GLN A 854 7.89 16.40 -8.38
CA GLN A 854 9.02 15.90 -9.17
C GLN A 854 8.79 16.07 -10.68
N GLU A 855 7.57 15.81 -11.18
CA GLU A 855 7.24 16.08 -12.59
C GLU A 855 7.30 17.58 -12.92
N GLU A 856 6.86 18.46 -12.01
CA GLU A 856 6.92 19.91 -12.21
C GLU A 856 8.35 20.47 -12.19
N GLU A 857 9.24 19.90 -11.36
CA GLU A 857 10.67 20.21 -11.36
C GLU A 857 11.35 19.73 -12.66
N HIS A 858 11.06 18.51 -13.11
CA HIS A 858 11.55 18.00 -14.39
C HIS A 858 11.07 18.81 -15.60
N VAL A 859 9.86 19.38 -15.56
CA VAL A 859 9.33 20.28 -16.60
C VAL A 859 9.94 21.69 -16.53
N GLN A 860 10.45 22.13 -15.38
CA GLN A 860 11.17 23.40 -15.25
C GLN A 860 12.65 23.30 -15.66
N LEU A 861 13.22 22.09 -15.62
CA LEU A 861 14.61 21.81 -16.02
C LEU A 861 14.76 21.43 -17.51
N ALA A 862 13.65 21.28 -18.25
CA ALA A 862 13.60 20.86 -19.66
C ALA A 862 13.19 22.01 -20.61
#